data_AF-A0A1C5PGY8-F1
#
_entry.id   AF-A0A1C5PGY8-F1
#
_cell.length_a   1.000
_cell.length_b   1.000
_cell.length_c   1.000
_cell.angle_alpha   90.00
_cell.angle_beta   90.00
_cell.angle_gamma   90.00
#
_symmetry.space_group_name_H-M   'P 1'
#
loop_
_entity.id
_entity.type
_entity.pdbx_description
1 polymer ?
#
loop_
_entity_poly.entity_id
_entity_poly.type
_entity_poly.pdbx_seq_one_letter_code
_entity_poly.pdbx_strand_id
1 'polypeptide(L)'
;MNNQKKTGKWIRYATAFVLLLCFCLIQPVFGTIADAREITSANPDVSPTPFNGVDISSESEASDLSLEDAIHITSLKEFQDMAESCVIDSWSKGKIFVLDNDLDFSTATFTPVPSFGGIFIGNGHTIKGFTNDAGSDNTGLFRYLQESGEIYDLRVNGSATAKSSHDGLSLLVGHNKGIISGCHAAGNLNGGDDIGMIAGYNDVTGIISECLSEGVVYGNHRIGAITGTNAGSILSCVNRASVNTTVEEGDLDISLLTVDDLLSTENVTSVTDIGGIAGSNTGIIRASVNNGAVGYQHVGYNVGGIAGSQMGYIEGCINYGVLHGRKDVGGIAGQMEPSSEMLYNEDTLDKLHTELNKLHDLVTKMNDDASGTSTDLNAQLNKLLDAVESTQRAADGIANEASNDMRSFTSELTDLSSLPTPKPISLDFLDSIPTLSPSPTATPEGTPDPNATPTATPTATPTATPTAAPTATPAATPVQGNGRTRAGSIGNNDSLESETGSYTTETTMSQPVPVTVRMMDPGSPATTPAPIATPTPTVTPEPTRSPLAWPSGVPTIDPSALPQISDYSFDKDAAESELNKLQDNVYNSTSSALDSMKNTISNRTSIFSSRIDSWHTALSSGFSSIISESRTLNNMVDSKSQLLLDDFQAITDELNVIGNIITTADDDVTDPDELVTDISDEDKETDITGKVMNCQNKGKIYGDLNVGGIAGSMSRENDLDPEDDITLNTTSMNFRYQQRIVIRKSENKGVITGKKDCIGGIVGNMVLGSVISCIGDGDVTSEGGDMVGGIAGFSDSTIRESSAKCALSGENQIGGIAGSGKSIKNCYSMIEITEGTNYLGSIAGKADVNDDISENYFVEGCPAGIDGISYEEKAQPLPYGSFLCFDDLPVIYQNITLTFMADDRLVTTVTLSYGESFDPTKLPKVPEKKGYAGKWEDFNTSSLTFDQTINAVYTEYLSTLASSEKDDNGKALALIEGTFKEGDRFLLTDIDAYPEDSKTKAECKKISVLNGTGPFTVRYLIPDDIENPEIEIYDNGAFIPVSGYIDGSYYVFNVDKQEFIFACLERPASLLPVFCSVAAGVLLILLIVLRIIKRKKARAKQS
;
A
#
# COMPACT_ATOMS: atom_id res chain seq x y z
N MET A 1 -35.69 73.16 12.33
CA MET A 1 -36.35 72.09 11.55
C MET A 1 -35.71 70.77 12.00
N ASN A 2 -36.38 69.78 12.63
CA ASN A 2 -37.80 69.43 12.74
C ASN A 2 -38.46 69.06 11.39
N ASN A 3 -39.20 67.94 11.20
CA ASN A 3 -39.29 66.65 11.93
C ASN A 3 -40.19 65.66 11.12
N GLN A 4 -40.24 64.39 11.56
CA GLN A 4 -41.13 63.28 11.13
C GLN A 4 -40.84 62.69 9.73
N LYS A 5 -40.61 61.38 9.52
CA LYS A 5 -40.93 60.11 10.22
C LYS A 5 -42.38 59.61 10.05
N LYS A 6 -42.51 58.27 9.97
CA LYS A 6 -43.74 57.45 9.77
C LYS A 6 -44.24 57.60 8.31
N THR A 7 -44.38 56.53 7.53
CA THR A 7 -45.07 55.26 7.88
C THR A 7 -44.31 53.96 7.57
N GLY A 8 -43.12 53.97 6.96
CA GLY A 8 -42.38 52.79 6.47
C GLY A 8 -41.84 51.79 7.52
N LYS A 9 -42.43 51.68 8.72
CA LYS A 9 -41.95 50.83 9.83
C LYS A 9 -43.00 49.90 10.48
N TRP A 10 -44.18 49.72 9.89
CA TRP A 10 -45.20 48.80 10.44
C TRP A 10 -45.39 47.48 9.67
N ILE A 11 -45.01 47.39 8.40
CA ILE A 11 -45.19 46.15 7.61
C ILE A 11 -44.04 45.15 7.85
N ARG A 12 -42.78 45.61 7.94
CA ARG A 12 -41.60 44.73 8.18
C ARG A 12 -41.53 44.12 9.59
N TYR A 13 -42.33 44.58 10.55
CA TYR A 13 -42.48 43.89 11.85
C TYR A 13 -43.68 42.92 11.88
N ALA A 14 -44.65 43.05 10.97
CA ALA A 14 -45.76 42.11 10.89
C ALA A 14 -45.31 40.76 10.31
N THR A 15 -44.50 40.76 9.25
CA THR A 15 -43.90 39.53 8.69
C THR A 15 -42.88 38.90 9.64
N ALA A 16 -42.08 39.71 10.34
CA ALA A 16 -41.14 39.20 11.34
C ALA A 16 -41.83 38.52 12.53
N PHE A 17 -42.98 39.04 13.00
CA PHE A 17 -43.70 38.45 14.13
C PHE A 17 -44.45 37.15 13.79
N VAL A 18 -44.83 36.95 12.52
CA VAL A 18 -45.42 35.67 12.06
C VAL A 18 -44.34 34.61 11.88
N LEU A 19 -43.18 34.95 11.29
CA LEU A 19 -42.06 34.01 11.17
C LEU A 19 -41.48 33.60 12.53
N LEU A 20 -41.46 34.50 13.52
CA LEU A 20 -41.00 34.17 14.87
C LEU A 20 -41.98 33.25 15.64
N LEU A 21 -43.26 33.22 15.26
CA LEU A 21 -44.28 32.38 15.91
C LEU A 21 -44.32 30.94 15.37
N CYS A 22 -43.78 30.68 14.17
CA CYS A 22 -43.59 29.31 13.67
C CYS A 22 -42.31 28.65 14.22
N PHE A 23 -41.42 29.39 14.89
CA PHE A 23 -40.11 28.94 15.34
C PHE A 23 -40.06 28.46 16.80
N CYS A 24 -41.20 28.16 17.42
CA CYS A 24 -41.31 27.77 18.84
C CYS A 24 -42.20 26.54 19.12
N LEU A 25 -42.49 25.71 18.09
CA LEU A 25 -43.27 24.47 18.24
C LEU A 25 -42.66 23.25 17.53
N ILE A 26 -41.33 23.23 17.35
CA ILE A 26 -40.56 22.01 17.05
C ILE A 26 -39.40 21.97 18.06
N GLN A 27 -39.20 20.83 18.71
CA GLN A 27 -38.08 20.63 19.65
C GLN A 27 -36.88 20.01 18.92
N PRO A 28 -35.64 20.46 19.20
CA PRO A 28 -34.45 19.76 18.75
C PRO A 28 -34.19 18.56 19.66
N VAL A 29 -34.50 17.35 19.17
CA VAL A 29 -33.94 16.12 19.73
C VAL A 29 -32.58 15.91 19.08
N PHE A 30 -31.52 15.95 19.88
CA PHE A 30 -30.19 15.51 19.44
C PHE A 30 -30.18 13.97 19.34
N GLY A 31 -30.13 13.44 18.13
CA GLY A 31 -29.43 12.17 17.86
C GLY A 31 -28.02 12.54 17.36
N THR A 32 -26.95 12.20 18.08
CA THR A 32 -26.30 10.86 18.06
C THR A 32 -25.97 10.41 16.64
N ILE A 33 -24.77 10.74 16.17
CA ILE A 33 -24.13 10.07 15.04
C ILE A 33 -23.82 8.64 15.52
N ALA A 34 -24.61 7.68 15.08
CA ALA A 34 -24.51 6.28 15.48
C ALA A 34 -25.13 5.39 14.40
N ASP A 35 -24.51 5.33 13.22
CA ASP A 35 -24.68 4.21 12.30
C ASP A 35 -23.43 4.00 11.44
N ALA A 36 -22.48 3.26 12.01
CA ALA A 36 -21.24 2.80 11.39
C ALA A 36 -20.92 1.38 11.87
N ARG A 37 -21.95 0.51 11.90
CA ARG A 37 -21.88 -0.88 12.36
C ARG A 37 -22.89 -1.77 11.62
N GLU A 38 -22.58 -2.13 10.37
CA GLU A 38 -22.98 -3.42 9.78
C GLU A 38 -22.25 -3.69 8.44
N ILE A 39 -20.96 -4.02 8.52
CA ILE A 39 -20.29 -4.90 7.53
C ILE A 39 -19.43 -5.89 8.33
N THR A 40 -20.01 -7.06 8.63
CA THR A 40 -19.33 -8.22 9.21
C THR A 40 -19.95 -9.49 8.62
N SER A 41 -19.16 -10.58 8.57
CA SER A 41 -19.49 -11.94 8.10
C SER A 41 -19.74 -12.16 6.59
N ALA A 42 -18.66 -12.15 5.81
CA ALA A 42 -18.31 -13.11 4.74
C ALA A 42 -16.83 -12.88 4.37
N ASN A 43 -15.93 -13.85 4.18
CA ASN A 43 -16.00 -15.32 4.23
C ASN A 43 -14.78 -15.86 5.03
N PRO A 44 -14.88 -16.93 5.85
CA PRO A 44 -13.78 -17.37 6.72
C PRO A 44 -13.00 -18.56 6.14
N ASP A 45 -11.97 -18.32 5.32
CA ASP A 45 -11.08 -19.39 4.83
C ASP A 45 -9.65 -18.91 4.46
N VAL A 46 -8.94 -18.32 5.43
CA VAL A 46 -7.47 -18.30 5.46
C VAL A 46 -7.01 -18.47 6.91
N SER A 47 -6.48 -19.64 7.28
CA SER A 47 -5.91 -19.89 8.60
C SER A 47 -4.38 -19.75 8.58
N PRO A 48 -3.77 -18.82 9.33
CA PRO A 48 -2.31 -18.82 9.50
C PRO A 48 -1.89 -20.07 10.29
N THR A 49 -0.92 -20.82 9.77
CA THR A 49 -0.39 -22.04 10.39
C THR A 49 0.64 -21.71 11.47
N PRO A 50 0.44 -22.10 12.75
CA PRO A 50 1.41 -21.81 13.81
C PRO A 50 2.66 -22.71 13.72
N PHE A 51 3.84 -22.09 13.78
CA PHE A 51 5.13 -22.78 13.91
C PHE A 51 5.41 -23.19 15.37
N ASN A 52 6.23 -24.22 15.60
CA ASN A 52 6.46 -24.74 16.95
C ASN A 52 7.84 -25.41 17.15
N GLY A 53 8.66 -24.82 18.03
CA GLY A 53 9.68 -25.56 18.81
C GLY A 53 11.15 -25.38 18.42
N VAL A 54 11.85 -24.47 19.10
CA VAL A 54 13.28 -24.57 19.45
C VAL A 54 13.42 -24.18 20.93
N ASP A 55 14.40 -24.75 21.65
CA ASP A 55 14.58 -24.59 23.10
C ASP A 55 16.01 -24.13 23.39
N ILE A 56 16.19 -22.89 23.90
CA ILE A 56 17.49 -22.32 24.26
C ILE A 56 17.39 -21.61 25.61
N SER A 57 18.40 -21.83 26.46
CA SER A 57 18.62 -21.11 27.72
C SER A 57 20.05 -20.59 27.78
N SER A 58 20.23 -19.27 27.79
CA SER A 58 21.53 -18.62 28.02
C SER A 58 21.33 -17.24 28.64
N GLU A 59 22.10 -16.94 29.69
CA GLU A 59 21.97 -15.72 30.50
C GLU A 59 22.75 -14.54 29.90
N SER A 60 22.21 -13.32 30.00
CA SER A 60 22.97 -12.07 29.92
C SER A 60 22.34 -10.99 30.83
N GLU A 61 23.12 -9.97 31.19
CA GLU A 61 22.84 -9.10 32.35
C GLU A 61 21.86 -7.95 32.02
N ALA A 62 20.60 -8.07 32.48
CA ALA A 62 19.62 -6.98 32.44
C ALA A 62 19.71 -6.07 33.68
N SER A 63 19.58 -4.75 33.49
CA SER A 63 19.64 -3.75 34.57
C SER A 63 18.29 -3.51 35.25
N ASP A 64 18.33 -3.42 36.58
CA ASP A 64 17.18 -3.32 37.50
C ASP A 64 16.40 -1.99 37.38
N LEU A 65 15.40 -1.94 36.49
CA LEU A 65 14.49 -0.80 36.29
C LEU A 65 13.06 -1.19 36.69
N SER A 66 12.44 -0.41 37.58
CA SER A 66 11.10 -0.69 38.12
C SER A 66 10.03 0.27 37.56
N LEU A 67 8.78 -0.20 37.46
CA LEU A 67 7.63 0.68 37.19
C LEU A 67 7.23 1.52 38.42
N GLU A 68 7.71 1.23 39.63
CA GLU A 68 7.45 2.07 40.81
C GLU A 68 8.23 3.40 40.74
N ASP A 69 9.28 3.47 39.93
CA ASP A 69 10.08 4.67 39.66
C ASP A 69 9.62 5.46 38.40
N ALA A 70 8.49 5.09 37.80
CA ALA A 70 8.00 5.68 36.55
C ALA A 70 7.52 7.14 36.71
N ILE A 71 7.76 7.95 35.67
CA ILE A 71 7.36 9.36 35.63
C ILE A 71 5.95 9.45 35.04
N HIS A 72 4.96 9.53 35.92
CA HIS A 72 3.55 9.70 35.55
C HIS A 72 3.27 11.12 35.03
N ILE A 73 2.59 11.20 33.89
CA ILE A 73 2.16 12.43 33.23
C ILE A 73 0.63 12.49 33.32
N THR A 74 0.12 13.42 34.12
CA THR A 74 -1.33 13.59 34.35
C THR A 74 -1.89 14.82 33.63
N SER A 75 -1.02 15.73 33.18
CA SER A 75 -1.39 17.06 32.72
C SER A 75 -0.48 17.60 31.60
N LEU A 76 -1.01 18.57 30.85
CA LEU A 76 -0.28 19.27 29.78
C LEU A 76 1.04 19.90 30.26
N LYS A 77 1.09 20.39 31.51
CA LYS A 77 2.30 21.06 32.00
C LYS A 77 3.41 20.08 32.35
N GLU A 78 3.08 18.91 32.89
CA GLU A 78 4.05 17.83 33.13
C GLU A 78 4.64 17.30 31.80
N PHE A 79 3.81 17.18 30.75
CA PHE A 79 4.29 16.87 29.40
C PHE A 79 5.21 17.97 28.84
N GLN A 80 4.87 19.25 29.03
CA GLN A 80 5.72 20.37 28.61
C GLN A 80 7.04 20.41 29.40
N ASP A 81 7.04 20.18 30.72
CA ASP A 81 8.26 20.11 31.53
C ASP A 81 9.17 18.94 31.13
N MET A 82 8.60 17.80 30.72
CA MET A 82 9.33 16.70 30.07
C MET A 82 9.93 17.14 28.73
N ALA A 83 9.13 17.75 27.84
CA ALA A 83 9.57 18.19 26.52
C ALA A 83 10.69 19.24 26.58
N GLU A 84 10.56 20.22 27.48
CA GLU A 84 11.60 21.24 27.78
C GLU A 84 12.89 20.58 28.31
N SER A 85 12.80 19.49 29.08
CA SER A 85 13.96 18.75 29.59
C SER A 85 14.64 17.86 28.53
N CYS A 86 13.87 17.34 27.57
CA CYS A 86 14.33 16.56 26.42
C CYS A 86 15.10 17.36 25.35
N VAL A 87 15.48 18.61 25.64
CA VAL A 87 16.51 19.37 24.90
C VAL A 87 17.90 18.74 25.09
N ILE A 88 18.11 17.97 26.16
CA ILE A 88 19.33 17.17 26.39
C ILE A 88 19.04 15.70 26.01
N ASP A 89 19.74 15.21 24.98
CA ASP A 89 19.63 13.87 24.39
C ASP A 89 19.68 12.71 25.41
N SER A 90 20.49 12.90 26.45
CA SER A 90 20.79 11.94 27.50
C SER A 90 19.86 12.05 28.71
N TRP A 91 18.97 13.06 28.76
CA TRP A 91 18.09 13.27 29.92
C TRP A 91 16.96 12.24 30.02
N SER A 92 16.42 11.75 28.90
CA SER A 92 15.34 10.76 28.88
C SER A 92 15.84 9.30 29.01
N LYS A 93 17.15 9.05 28.89
CA LYS A 93 17.73 7.71 28.89
C LYS A 93 17.55 6.99 30.24
N GLY A 94 17.15 5.72 30.17
CA GLY A 94 16.91 4.88 31.34
C GLY A 94 15.73 5.33 32.21
N LYS A 95 14.74 6.02 31.63
CA LYS A 95 13.51 6.44 32.32
C LYS A 95 12.27 5.88 31.63
N ILE A 96 11.26 5.57 32.44
CA ILE A 96 9.92 5.20 32.00
C ILE A 96 9.00 6.40 32.25
N PHE A 97 8.19 6.76 31.26
CA PHE A 97 7.15 7.77 31.33
C PHE A 97 5.81 7.10 31.06
N VAL A 98 4.79 7.39 31.88
CA VAL A 98 3.44 6.79 31.74
C VAL A 98 2.42 7.91 31.59
N LEU A 99 1.55 7.80 30.59
CA LEU A 99 0.46 8.74 30.38
C LEU A 99 -0.81 8.26 31.12
N ASP A 100 -1.28 9.03 32.09
CA ASP A 100 -2.45 8.68 32.93
C ASP A 100 -3.77 9.31 32.46
N ASN A 101 -3.70 10.28 31.54
CA ASN A 101 -4.85 11.04 31.06
C ASN A 101 -4.68 11.49 29.60
N ASP A 102 -5.80 11.69 28.90
CA ASP A 102 -5.83 12.42 27.64
C ASP A 102 -5.31 13.86 27.81
N LEU A 103 -4.47 14.32 26.89
CA LEU A 103 -3.94 15.69 26.86
C LEU A 103 -4.52 16.45 25.67
N ASP A 104 -5.08 17.64 25.89
CA ASP A 104 -5.77 18.41 24.86
C ASP A 104 -5.13 19.80 24.65
N PHE A 105 -4.37 19.94 23.56
CA PHE A 105 -3.65 21.15 23.19
C PHE A 105 -4.51 22.22 22.50
N SER A 106 -5.82 22.00 22.27
CA SER A 106 -6.69 22.92 21.51
C SER A 106 -6.82 24.33 22.10
N THR A 107 -6.36 24.54 23.33
CA THR A 107 -6.35 25.84 24.03
C THR A 107 -4.96 26.22 24.60
N ALA A 108 -3.91 25.45 24.27
CA ALA A 108 -2.57 25.60 24.81
C ALA A 108 -1.50 25.68 23.70
N THR A 109 -0.34 26.27 23.99
CA THR A 109 0.78 26.23 23.05
C THR A 109 1.35 24.82 22.98
N PHE A 110 1.38 24.24 21.78
CA PHE A 110 2.05 22.95 21.54
C PHE A 110 3.57 23.07 21.74
N THR A 111 4.22 21.98 22.16
CA THR A 111 5.66 21.94 22.39
C THR A 111 6.16 20.52 22.08
N PRO A 112 6.85 20.30 20.94
CA PRO A 112 7.34 18.98 20.57
C PRO A 112 8.55 18.56 21.44
N VAL A 113 8.72 17.26 21.63
CA VAL A 113 9.83 16.66 22.39
C VAL A 113 11.08 16.62 21.49
N PRO A 114 12.17 17.35 21.80
CA PRO A 114 13.28 17.52 20.85
C PRO A 114 14.13 16.25 20.61
N SER A 115 14.31 15.40 21.62
CA SER A 115 14.95 14.10 21.47
C SER A 115 14.56 13.16 22.61
N PHE A 116 14.22 11.91 22.31
CA PHE A 116 13.76 10.95 23.30
C PHE A 116 14.48 9.59 23.17
N GLY A 117 15.01 9.11 24.28
CA GLY A 117 15.74 7.83 24.38
C GLY A 117 15.40 7.05 25.65
N GLY A 118 14.16 7.20 26.14
CA GLY A 118 13.59 6.39 27.22
C GLY A 118 12.35 5.65 26.73
N ILE A 119 11.54 5.15 27.66
CA ILE A 119 10.30 4.42 27.37
C ILE A 119 9.10 5.36 27.61
N PHE A 120 8.22 5.51 26.63
CA PHE A 120 6.96 6.26 26.73
C PHE A 120 5.77 5.32 26.58
N ILE A 121 5.07 5.05 27.69
CA ILE A 121 3.87 4.22 27.72
C ILE A 121 2.66 5.15 27.61
N GLY A 122 2.08 5.23 26.41
CA GLY A 122 0.87 5.98 26.12
C GLY A 122 -0.39 5.39 26.76
N ASN A 123 -0.37 4.11 27.14
CA ASN A 123 -1.42 3.46 27.95
C ASN A 123 -2.84 3.62 27.34
N GLY A 124 -2.93 3.69 26.01
CA GLY A 124 -4.16 3.92 25.25
C GLY A 124 -4.70 5.37 25.29
N HIS A 125 -4.07 6.29 26.02
CA HIS A 125 -4.49 7.69 26.12
C HIS A 125 -4.15 8.49 24.87
N THR A 126 -4.88 9.59 24.68
CA THR A 126 -4.80 10.43 23.48
C THR A 126 -4.18 11.80 23.75
N ILE A 127 -3.10 12.13 23.06
CA ILE A 127 -2.57 13.49 22.94
C ILE A 127 -3.20 14.13 21.71
N LYS A 128 -4.05 15.14 21.88
CA LYS A 128 -4.91 15.67 20.83
C LYS A 128 -4.94 17.19 20.74
N GLY A 129 -5.52 17.71 19.65
CA GLY A 129 -5.83 19.12 19.47
C GLY A 129 -4.61 20.01 19.20
N PHE A 130 -3.48 19.43 18.81
CA PHE A 130 -2.28 20.17 18.43
C PHE A 130 -2.24 20.47 16.93
N THR A 131 -1.64 21.60 16.58
CA THR A 131 -1.27 21.97 15.21
C THR A 131 0.22 22.33 15.20
N ASN A 132 0.97 21.79 14.24
CA ASN A 132 2.42 21.90 14.18
C ASN A 132 2.89 22.43 12.82
N ASP A 133 3.15 23.75 12.73
CA ASP A 133 3.77 24.37 11.55
C ASP A 133 5.28 24.09 11.56
N ALA A 134 5.73 23.17 10.69
CA ALA A 134 7.11 22.70 10.60
C ALA A 134 8.07 23.84 10.22
N GLY A 135 8.80 24.34 11.20
CA GLY A 135 9.87 25.32 11.02
C GLY A 135 11.23 24.74 10.62
N SER A 136 11.34 23.40 10.56
CA SER A 136 12.52 22.64 10.14
C SER A 136 12.17 21.16 9.98
N ASP A 137 13.09 20.39 9.41
CA ASP A 137 13.00 18.96 9.09
C ASP A 137 12.81 18.05 10.33
N ASN A 138 12.30 16.85 10.11
CA ASN A 138 12.01 15.82 11.11
C ASN A 138 10.98 16.30 12.13
N THR A 139 9.82 16.79 11.68
CA THR A 139 8.76 17.35 12.53
C THR A 139 7.75 16.29 12.97
N GLY A 140 7.52 16.16 14.28
CA GLY A 140 6.51 15.29 14.89
C GLY A 140 6.25 15.67 16.36
N LEU A 141 5.44 14.90 17.09
CA LEU A 141 5.29 15.03 18.55
C LEU A 141 6.63 14.80 19.27
N PHE A 142 7.36 13.77 18.83
CA PHE A 142 8.77 13.56 19.10
C PHE A 142 9.55 13.92 17.83
N ARG A 143 10.55 14.79 17.93
CA ARG A 143 11.36 15.17 16.76
C ARG A 143 12.27 14.03 16.32
N TYR A 144 13.01 13.47 17.28
CA TYR A 144 13.85 12.29 17.13
C TYR A 144 13.52 11.28 18.22
N LEU A 145 13.14 10.06 17.82
CA LEU A 145 13.23 8.90 18.70
C LEU A 145 14.61 8.25 18.47
N GLN A 146 15.36 8.02 19.53
CA GLN A 146 16.72 7.46 19.50
C GLN A 146 16.69 5.92 19.56
N GLU A 147 17.85 5.28 19.40
CA GLU A 147 18.06 3.83 19.54
C GLU A 147 17.48 3.23 20.84
N SER A 148 17.61 3.94 21.95
CA SER A 148 17.07 3.54 23.27
C SER A 148 15.66 4.09 23.54
N GLY A 149 15.03 4.68 22.52
CA GLY A 149 13.72 5.29 22.60
C GLY A 149 12.62 4.30 22.21
N GLU A 150 11.59 4.21 23.04
CA GLU A 150 10.45 3.32 22.82
C GLU A 150 9.14 4.07 23.08
N ILE A 151 8.13 3.86 22.23
CA ILE A 151 6.79 4.43 22.36
C ILE A 151 5.75 3.31 22.19
N TYR A 152 4.91 3.12 23.19
CA TYR A 152 3.89 2.07 23.23
C TYR A 152 2.48 2.67 23.41
N ASP A 153 1.48 2.09 22.73
CA ASP A 153 0.04 2.34 22.96
C ASP A 153 -0.40 3.82 22.95
N LEU A 154 0.36 4.70 22.30
CA LEU A 154 0.07 6.14 22.27
C LEU A 154 -0.87 6.48 21.11
N ARG A 155 -1.91 7.27 21.42
CA ARG A 155 -2.80 7.83 20.40
C ARG A 155 -2.49 9.32 20.21
N VAL A 156 -2.30 9.76 18.96
CA VAL A 156 -2.11 11.17 18.62
C VAL A 156 -3.21 11.65 17.67
N ASN A 157 -3.76 12.84 17.92
CA ASN A 157 -4.78 13.44 17.07
C ASN A 157 -4.54 14.94 16.81
N GLY A 158 -4.14 15.31 15.60
CA GLY A 158 -3.77 16.69 15.31
C GLY A 158 -3.59 16.99 13.83
N SER A 159 -2.86 18.06 13.54
CA SER A 159 -2.46 18.42 12.18
C SER A 159 -1.02 18.91 12.14
N ALA A 160 -0.29 18.61 11.08
CA ALA A 160 1.03 19.21 10.86
C ALA A 160 1.17 19.70 9.41
N THR A 161 1.86 20.82 9.28
CA THR A 161 1.94 21.61 8.05
C THR A 161 3.39 21.97 7.75
N ALA A 162 3.91 21.58 6.59
CA ALA A 162 5.29 21.88 6.20
C ALA A 162 5.37 22.62 4.86
N LYS A 163 6.57 23.09 4.54
CA LYS A 163 6.91 23.65 3.22
C LYS A 163 7.56 22.56 2.38
N SER A 164 7.56 22.73 1.06
CA SER A 164 8.31 21.92 0.07
C SER A 164 9.84 21.99 0.17
N SER A 165 10.38 22.37 1.34
CA SER A 165 11.81 22.47 1.62
C SER A 165 12.15 21.93 3.02
N HIS A 166 11.30 21.07 3.58
CA HIS A 166 11.49 20.42 4.87
C HIS A 166 11.05 18.96 4.75
N ASP A 167 11.91 18.06 5.24
CA ASP A 167 11.71 16.62 5.14
C ASP A 167 11.19 16.04 6.46
N GLY A 168 10.62 14.83 6.45
CA GLY A 168 10.33 14.07 7.67
C GLY A 168 9.13 14.61 8.45
N LEU A 169 7.99 14.86 7.79
CA LEU A 169 6.79 15.38 8.45
C LEU A 169 5.89 14.26 8.99
N SER A 170 5.50 14.35 10.26
CA SER A 170 4.59 13.41 10.90
C SER A 170 3.72 14.00 12.01
N LEU A 171 2.85 13.16 12.57
CA LEU A 171 2.13 13.46 13.82
C LEU A 171 2.87 12.90 15.05
N LEU A 172 3.47 11.71 14.96
CA LEU A 172 4.06 11.02 16.12
C LEU A 172 5.60 11.19 16.22
N VAL A 173 6.40 10.60 15.33
CA VAL A 173 7.87 10.75 15.35
C VAL A 173 8.38 11.36 14.04
N GLY A 174 9.15 12.46 14.08
CA GLY A 174 9.72 13.04 12.86
C GLY A 174 10.72 12.08 12.19
N HIS A 175 11.70 11.62 12.97
CA HIS A 175 12.70 10.66 12.55
C HIS A 175 12.85 9.54 13.57
N ASN A 176 12.53 8.32 13.15
CA ASN A 176 12.49 7.15 14.01
C ASN A 176 13.78 6.34 13.93
N LYS A 177 14.56 6.35 15.04
CA LYS A 177 15.61 5.37 15.33
C LYS A 177 15.22 4.47 16.51
N GLY A 178 13.97 4.48 16.95
CA GLY A 178 13.50 3.70 18.10
C GLY A 178 12.28 2.85 17.75
N ILE A 179 11.64 2.29 18.77
CA ILE A 179 10.47 1.43 18.55
C ILE A 179 9.20 2.24 18.73
N ILE A 180 8.28 2.08 17.78
CA ILE A 180 6.91 2.59 17.86
C ILE A 180 5.96 1.39 17.72
N SER A 181 5.24 1.07 18.79
CA SER A 181 4.39 -0.14 18.86
C SER A 181 2.97 0.17 19.33
N GLY A 182 1.96 -0.46 18.72
CA GLY A 182 0.54 -0.31 19.09
C GLY A 182 -0.03 1.12 18.94
N CYS A 183 0.71 2.02 18.31
CA CYS A 183 0.39 3.44 18.27
C CYS A 183 -0.62 3.78 17.16
N HIS A 184 -1.48 4.77 17.41
CA HIS A 184 -2.47 5.26 16.45
C HIS A 184 -2.27 6.76 16.21
N ALA A 185 -1.88 7.12 14.99
CA ALA A 185 -1.86 8.50 14.54
C ALA A 185 -3.09 8.81 13.67
N ALA A 186 -3.86 9.80 14.08
CA ALA A 186 -5.06 10.24 13.38
C ALA A 186 -4.98 11.75 13.05
N GLY A 187 -5.26 12.16 11.82
CA GLY A 187 -5.27 13.60 11.50
C GLY A 187 -5.03 13.97 10.05
N ASN A 188 -4.53 15.19 9.87
CA ASN A 188 -4.26 15.78 8.55
C ASN A 188 -2.78 16.22 8.45
N LEU A 189 -2.07 15.70 7.46
CA LEU A 189 -0.73 16.18 7.06
C LEU A 189 -0.80 16.87 5.70
N ASN A 190 -0.14 18.01 5.56
CA ASN A 190 0.03 18.73 4.29
C ASN A 190 1.42 19.39 4.26
N GLY A 191 2.31 19.04 3.33
CA GLY A 191 3.56 19.79 3.21
C GLY A 191 4.63 19.24 2.28
N GLY A 192 5.82 19.04 2.86
CA GLY A 192 7.07 18.77 2.14
C GLY A 192 7.23 17.32 1.68
N ASP A 193 8.39 16.76 2.02
CA ASP A 193 8.81 15.43 1.57
C ASP A 193 9.06 14.52 2.78
N ASP A 194 9.19 13.21 2.54
CA ASP A 194 9.28 12.18 3.60
C ASP A 194 8.15 12.30 4.63
N ILE A 195 6.91 12.17 4.17
CA ILE A 195 5.72 12.33 5.02
C ILE A 195 5.11 10.99 5.41
N GLY A 196 4.78 10.81 6.70
CA GLY A 196 3.95 9.73 7.21
C GLY A 196 3.36 10.04 8.58
N MET A 197 2.22 9.44 8.95
CA MET A 197 1.53 9.79 10.20
C MET A 197 2.28 9.31 11.45
N ILE A 198 2.90 8.13 11.38
CA ILE A 198 3.60 7.49 12.50
C ILE A 198 5.07 7.96 12.54
N ALA A 199 5.78 7.83 11.42
CA ALA A 199 7.12 8.34 11.22
C ALA A 199 7.15 9.27 9.99
N GLY A 200 8.07 10.24 9.95
CA GLY A 200 8.44 10.90 8.68
C GLY A 200 9.50 10.06 7.96
N TYR A 201 10.60 9.81 8.66
CA TYR A 201 11.65 8.87 8.26
C TYR A 201 11.70 7.70 9.25
N ASN A 202 11.53 6.47 8.77
CA ASN A 202 11.84 5.26 9.52
C ASN A 202 13.26 4.83 9.15
N ASP A 203 14.20 5.13 10.04
CA ASP A 203 15.62 4.85 9.79
C ASP A 203 15.88 3.34 9.70
N VAL A 204 17.09 2.88 9.34
CA VAL A 204 17.35 1.43 9.29
C VAL A 204 17.00 0.80 10.64
N THR A 205 17.36 1.44 11.76
CA THR A 205 16.89 1.06 13.10
C THR A 205 15.43 0.74 13.21
N GLY A 206 14.62 1.62 12.61
CA GLY A 206 13.32 1.95 13.11
C GLY A 206 12.39 0.77 12.99
N ILE A 207 11.74 0.43 14.10
CA ILE A 207 10.70 -0.59 14.11
C ILE A 207 9.38 0.10 14.35
N ILE A 208 8.47 -0.07 13.39
CA ILE A 208 7.08 0.34 13.50
C ILE A 208 6.25 -0.94 13.48
N SER A 209 5.66 -1.28 14.62
CA SER A 209 4.92 -2.53 14.83
C SER A 209 3.46 -2.24 15.19
N GLU A 210 2.53 -2.94 14.55
CA GLU A 210 1.08 -2.92 14.88
C GLU A 210 0.43 -1.53 14.88
N CYS A 211 1.01 -0.56 14.17
CA CYS A 211 0.56 0.82 14.16
C CYS A 211 -0.58 1.09 13.15
N LEU A 212 -1.38 2.11 13.45
CA LEU A 212 -2.55 2.52 12.67
C LEU A 212 -2.47 3.99 12.24
N SER A 213 -2.76 4.27 10.96
CA SER A 213 -2.92 5.62 10.40
C SER A 213 -4.35 5.88 9.91
N GLU A 214 -4.99 6.96 10.39
CA GLU A 214 -6.35 7.38 10.00
C GLU A 214 -6.41 8.88 9.63
N GLY A 215 -7.11 9.24 8.54
CA GLY A 215 -7.28 10.64 8.12
C GLY A 215 -6.75 10.93 6.71
N VAL A 216 -5.94 11.99 6.54
CA VAL A 216 -5.42 12.43 5.23
C VAL A 216 -3.92 12.75 5.30
N VAL A 217 -3.16 12.26 4.31
CA VAL A 217 -1.76 12.65 4.07
C VAL A 217 -1.65 13.31 2.69
N TYR A 218 -1.02 14.49 2.64
CA TYR A 218 -0.67 15.19 1.42
C TYR A 218 0.78 15.69 1.46
N GLY A 219 1.55 15.47 0.39
CA GLY A 219 2.94 15.91 0.23
C GLY A 219 3.37 15.96 -1.23
N ASN A 220 4.66 16.25 -1.48
CA ASN A 220 5.22 16.31 -2.84
C ASN A 220 5.97 15.01 -3.21
N HIS A 221 6.94 14.57 -2.40
CA HIS A 221 7.78 13.40 -2.71
C HIS A 221 8.02 12.49 -1.48
N ARG A 222 8.17 11.17 -1.72
CA ARG A 222 8.28 10.09 -0.71
C ARG A 222 7.21 10.17 0.40
N ILE A 223 6.01 9.71 0.07
CA ILE A 223 4.81 9.90 0.87
C ILE A 223 4.17 8.54 1.17
N GLY A 224 4.03 8.21 2.46
CA GLY A 224 3.25 7.05 2.90
C GLY A 224 2.31 7.42 4.04
N ALA A 225 1.44 6.49 4.43
CA ALA A 225 0.58 6.74 5.59
C ALA A 225 1.25 6.41 6.93
N ILE A 226 2.16 5.41 6.94
CA ILE A 226 2.93 5.04 8.13
C ILE A 226 4.26 5.80 8.15
N THR A 227 5.01 5.83 7.04
CA THR A 227 6.28 6.57 6.91
C THR A 227 6.46 7.17 5.52
N GLY A 228 7.28 8.21 5.37
CA GLY A 228 7.71 8.74 4.07
C GLY A 228 8.75 7.83 3.40
N THR A 229 9.86 7.58 4.10
CA THR A 229 10.83 6.53 3.73
C THR A 229 10.92 5.47 4.82
N ASN A 230 11.06 4.21 4.38
CA ASN A 230 11.43 3.08 5.22
C ASN A 230 12.79 2.51 4.81
N ALA A 231 13.77 2.65 5.69
CA ALA A 231 15.01 1.87 5.63
C ALA A 231 15.04 0.72 6.66
N GLY A 232 14.12 0.73 7.64
CA GLY A 232 14.02 -0.24 8.73
C GLY A 232 12.89 -1.25 8.56
N SER A 233 12.23 -1.63 9.66
CA SER A 233 11.16 -2.65 9.65
C SER A 233 9.79 -2.06 9.95
N ILE A 234 8.82 -2.30 9.06
CA ILE A 234 7.40 -2.04 9.28
C ILE A 234 6.67 -3.38 9.32
N LEU A 235 6.04 -3.69 10.46
CA LEU A 235 5.49 -5.01 10.77
C LEU A 235 4.02 -4.88 11.17
N SER A 236 3.14 -5.66 10.54
CA SER A 236 1.71 -5.77 10.89
C SER A 236 0.95 -4.44 10.95
N CYS A 237 1.42 -3.40 10.24
CA CYS A 237 0.85 -2.05 10.30
C CYS A 237 -0.35 -1.91 9.36
N VAL A 238 -1.30 -1.04 9.71
CA VAL A 238 -2.56 -0.87 9.00
C VAL A 238 -2.76 0.58 8.59
N ASN A 239 -2.94 0.83 7.29
CA ASN A 239 -3.42 2.12 6.82
C ASN A 239 -4.93 2.14 6.59
N ARG A 240 -5.55 3.27 6.97
CA ARG A 240 -6.91 3.70 6.61
C ARG A 240 -6.98 5.17 6.16
N ALA A 241 -5.88 5.92 6.26
CA ALA A 241 -5.77 7.29 5.78
C ALA A 241 -5.72 7.36 4.25
N SER A 242 -6.29 8.41 3.66
CA SER A 242 -6.16 8.69 2.22
C SER A 242 -4.85 9.42 1.94
N VAL A 243 -4.06 8.92 0.98
CA VAL A 243 -2.71 9.43 0.66
C VAL A 243 -2.70 10.06 -0.72
N ASN A 244 -2.39 11.36 -0.83
CA ASN A 244 -2.35 12.13 -2.07
C ASN A 244 -3.61 12.02 -2.97
N THR A 245 -4.80 11.83 -2.37
CA THR A 245 -6.08 11.62 -3.09
C THR A 245 -6.79 12.90 -3.55
N THR A 246 -6.20 14.07 -3.33
CA THR A 246 -6.77 15.37 -3.71
C THR A 246 -5.68 16.27 -4.26
N VAL A 247 -5.89 16.85 -5.44
CA VAL A 247 -5.06 17.94 -5.96
C VAL A 247 -5.41 19.22 -5.21
N GLU A 248 -4.46 19.81 -4.47
CA GLU A 248 -4.47 21.27 -4.32
C GLU A 248 -4.12 21.87 -5.69
N GLU A 249 -4.86 22.89 -6.14
CA GLU A 249 -4.39 23.79 -7.21
C GLU A 249 -3.27 24.67 -6.65
N GLY A 250 -2.17 24.03 -6.22
CA GLY A 250 -0.95 24.67 -5.76
C GLY A 250 -0.36 25.50 -6.89
N ASP A 251 0.00 26.74 -6.57
CA ASP A 251 0.46 27.74 -7.54
C ASP A 251 1.74 27.24 -8.22
N LEU A 252 1.59 26.69 -9.43
CA LEU A 252 2.65 26.04 -10.19
C LEU A 252 3.56 27.15 -10.74
N ASP A 253 4.51 27.58 -9.91
CA ASP A 253 5.30 28.79 -10.14
C ASP A 253 6.28 28.62 -11.31
N ILE A 254 5.77 28.95 -12.50
CA ILE A 254 6.51 29.00 -13.77
C ILE A 254 7.74 29.94 -13.69
N SER A 255 7.90 30.77 -12.65
CA SER A 255 9.09 31.58 -12.44
C SER A 255 10.24 30.88 -11.69
N LEU A 256 10.01 29.69 -11.13
CA LEU A 256 11.05 28.81 -10.57
C LEU A 256 11.68 27.88 -11.62
N LEU A 257 10.97 27.54 -12.70
CA LEU A 257 11.48 26.72 -13.79
C LEU A 257 12.62 27.44 -14.54
N THR A 258 13.79 26.81 -14.62
CA THR A 258 14.89 27.27 -15.45
C THR A 258 14.71 26.87 -16.92
N VAL A 259 15.60 27.36 -17.79
CA VAL A 259 15.59 26.97 -19.21
C VAL A 259 16.11 25.55 -19.42
N ASP A 260 16.93 25.03 -18.50
CA ASP A 260 17.48 23.67 -18.59
C ASP A 260 16.41 22.64 -18.15
N ASP A 261 15.61 22.95 -17.12
CA ASP A 261 14.43 22.16 -16.68
C ASP A 261 13.32 22.05 -17.76
N LEU A 262 13.38 22.94 -18.77
CA LEU A 262 12.49 22.98 -19.93
C LEU A 262 13.12 22.34 -21.19
N LEU A 263 14.32 21.79 -21.08
CA LEU A 263 15.11 21.20 -22.19
C LEU A 263 15.63 19.79 -21.88
N SER A 264 15.63 19.34 -20.62
CA SER A 264 15.69 17.93 -20.26
C SER A 264 14.44 17.17 -20.74
N THR A 265 14.58 15.88 -21.03
CA THR A 265 13.43 14.99 -21.32
C THR A 265 12.76 14.50 -20.04
N GLU A 266 13.53 14.36 -18.96
CA GLU A 266 13.05 14.29 -17.59
C GLU A 266 12.56 15.68 -17.14
N ASN A 267 11.30 15.76 -16.74
CA ASN A 267 10.62 17.03 -16.44
C ASN A 267 10.67 17.31 -14.93
N VAL A 268 11.26 18.45 -14.53
CA VAL A 268 11.59 18.80 -13.13
C VAL A 268 10.37 19.25 -12.30
N THR A 269 9.27 18.50 -12.41
CA THR A 269 8.13 18.54 -11.51
C THR A 269 7.86 17.13 -10.99
N SER A 270 8.64 16.77 -9.97
CA SER A 270 8.49 15.64 -9.04
C SER A 270 8.39 14.22 -9.62
N VAL A 271 9.41 13.40 -9.32
CA VAL A 271 9.21 11.99 -8.92
C VAL A 271 8.33 11.99 -7.67
N THR A 272 7.40 11.06 -7.51
CA THR A 272 6.37 11.11 -6.44
C THR A 272 6.09 9.74 -5.84
N ASP A 273 7.07 9.12 -5.18
CA ASP A 273 6.88 7.79 -4.59
C ASP A 273 5.79 7.84 -3.52
N ILE A 274 4.60 7.34 -3.87
CA ILE A 274 3.38 7.43 -3.05
C ILE A 274 2.95 6.00 -2.74
N GLY A 275 3.01 5.62 -1.46
CA GLY A 275 2.58 4.30 -1.00
C GLY A 275 1.44 4.35 0.01
N GLY A 276 0.65 3.27 0.09
CA GLY A 276 -0.33 3.10 1.17
C GLY A 276 0.31 2.92 2.56
N ILE A 277 1.58 2.48 2.65
CA ILE A 277 2.33 2.29 3.90
C ILE A 277 3.58 3.18 3.94
N ALA A 278 4.45 3.08 2.93
CA ALA A 278 5.71 3.83 2.82
C ALA A 278 5.83 4.52 1.45
N GLY A 279 6.39 5.72 1.36
CA GLY A 279 6.70 6.34 0.06
C GLY A 279 7.81 5.58 -0.67
N SER A 280 9.01 5.50 -0.10
CA SER A 280 10.11 4.66 -0.59
C SER A 280 10.47 3.57 0.42
N ASN A 281 10.75 2.35 -0.05
CA ASN A 281 11.19 1.23 0.78
C ASN A 281 12.54 0.64 0.32
N THR A 282 13.56 0.79 1.16
CA THR A 282 14.83 0.07 1.09
C THR A 282 14.98 -0.96 2.22
N GLY A 283 14.13 -0.88 3.25
CA GLY A 283 14.06 -1.83 4.36
C GLY A 283 13.05 -2.96 4.15
N ILE A 284 12.45 -3.42 5.25
CA ILE A 284 11.52 -4.55 5.33
C ILE A 284 10.10 -4.03 5.62
N ILE A 285 9.11 -4.49 4.86
CA ILE A 285 7.68 -4.35 5.18
C ILE A 285 7.05 -5.75 5.21
N ARG A 286 6.48 -6.17 6.35
CA ARG A 286 5.81 -7.48 6.50
C ARG A 286 4.38 -7.35 7.01
N ALA A 287 3.52 -8.25 6.54
CA ALA A 287 2.14 -8.49 7.03
C ALA A 287 1.26 -7.22 7.13
N SER A 288 1.60 -6.16 6.39
CA SER A 288 0.99 -4.84 6.53
C SER A 288 -0.16 -4.65 5.52
N VAL A 289 -1.17 -3.89 5.89
CA VAL A 289 -2.46 -3.83 5.17
C VAL A 289 -2.84 -2.39 4.84
N ASN A 290 -2.98 -2.08 3.56
CA ASN A 290 -3.57 -0.82 3.13
C ASN A 290 -5.07 -0.95 2.87
N ASN A 291 -5.87 -0.09 3.50
CA ASN A 291 -7.30 0.09 3.23
C ASN A 291 -7.63 1.52 2.74
N GLY A 292 -6.65 2.43 2.77
CA GLY A 292 -6.81 3.81 2.32
C GLY A 292 -6.70 3.91 0.79
N ALA A 293 -7.42 4.86 0.20
CA ALA A 293 -7.20 5.22 -1.20
C ALA A 293 -5.85 5.95 -1.36
N VAL A 294 -5.18 5.70 -2.49
CA VAL A 294 -3.79 6.12 -2.73
C VAL A 294 -3.68 6.79 -4.11
N GLY A 295 -3.08 7.98 -4.14
CA GLY A 295 -2.84 8.76 -5.36
C GLY A 295 -4.11 9.37 -6.00
N TYR A 296 -3.92 10.00 -7.16
CA TYR A 296 -4.95 10.78 -7.85
C TYR A 296 -4.95 10.51 -9.37
N GLN A 297 -6.08 10.74 -10.04
CA GLN A 297 -6.22 10.47 -11.48
C GLN A 297 -5.30 11.37 -12.32
N HIS A 298 -4.45 10.75 -13.15
CA HIS A 298 -3.53 11.44 -14.08
C HIS A 298 -2.41 12.24 -13.41
N VAL A 299 -2.18 12.02 -12.11
CA VAL A 299 -1.09 12.63 -11.32
C VAL A 299 -0.41 11.53 -10.51
N GLY A 300 0.90 11.60 -10.35
CA GLY A 300 1.69 10.60 -9.63
C GLY A 300 2.43 9.63 -10.56
N TYR A 301 3.75 9.61 -10.42
CA TYR A 301 4.62 8.49 -10.79
C TYR A 301 4.75 7.57 -9.56
N ASN A 302 5.19 6.31 -9.74
CA ASN A 302 5.57 5.40 -8.65
C ASN A 302 4.50 5.28 -7.54
N VAL A 303 3.28 4.89 -7.93
CA VAL A 303 2.13 4.83 -7.01
C VAL A 303 1.84 3.39 -6.59
N GLY A 304 2.08 3.07 -5.33
CA GLY A 304 1.97 1.72 -4.78
C GLY A 304 0.89 1.53 -3.72
N GLY A 305 0.28 0.35 -3.66
CA GLY A 305 -0.65 0.01 -2.58
C GLY A 305 0.03 -0.14 -1.21
N ILE A 306 1.32 -0.44 -1.19
CA ILE A 306 2.16 -0.56 0.03
C ILE A 306 3.36 0.40 -0.05
N ALA A 307 4.16 0.34 -1.12
CA ALA A 307 5.37 1.15 -1.32
C ALA A 307 5.38 1.85 -2.69
N GLY A 308 5.74 3.14 -2.77
CA GLY A 308 5.88 3.84 -4.05
C GLY A 308 7.07 3.33 -4.88
N SER A 309 8.29 3.51 -4.37
CA SER A 309 9.53 2.85 -4.85
C SER A 309 9.92 1.72 -3.89
N GLN A 310 10.48 0.63 -4.44
CA GLN A 310 10.80 -0.60 -3.70
C GLN A 310 12.10 -1.25 -4.20
N MET A 311 13.13 -1.25 -3.34
CA MET A 311 14.40 -1.97 -3.51
C MET A 311 14.66 -2.99 -2.36
N GLY A 312 13.93 -2.86 -1.25
CA GLY A 312 14.08 -3.72 -0.05
C GLY A 312 13.30 -5.03 -0.13
N TYR A 313 12.60 -5.38 0.95
CA TYR A 313 11.75 -6.57 1.04
C TYR A 313 10.30 -6.21 1.40
N ILE A 314 9.33 -6.75 0.66
CA ILE A 314 7.90 -6.69 1.02
C ILE A 314 7.32 -8.10 1.04
N GLU A 315 6.73 -8.52 2.17
CA GLU A 315 6.21 -9.87 2.34
C GLU A 315 4.81 -9.90 2.97
N GLY A 316 3.92 -10.75 2.45
CA GLY A 316 2.62 -11.03 3.09
C GLY A 316 1.68 -9.82 3.21
N CYS A 317 1.96 -8.75 2.48
CA CYS A 317 1.22 -7.50 2.57
C CYS A 317 -0.02 -7.51 1.67
N ILE A 318 -1.07 -6.78 2.06
CA ILE A 318 -2.36 -6.80 1.37
C ILE A 318 -2.87 -5.39 1.08
N ASN A 319 -3.23 -5.12 -0.17
CA ASN A 319 -3.92 -3.89 -0.55
C ASN A 319 -5.42 -4.14 -0.80
N TYR A 320 -6.27 -3.40 -0.08
CA TYR A 320 -7.70 -3.22 -0.35
C TYR A 320 -8.03 -1.80 -0.86
N GLY A 321 -7.08 -0.88 -0.77
CA GLY A 321 -7.24 0.52 -1.19
C GLY A 321 -7.38 0.67 -2.70
N VAL A 322 -8.16 1.66 -3.14
CA VAL A 322 -8.24 2.04 -4.57
C VAL A 322 -7.05 2.93 -4.92
N LEU A 323 -6.32 2.56 -5.96
CA LEU A 323 -5.15 3.28 -6.46
C LEU A 323 -5.51 4.12 -7.68
N HIS A 324 -4.97 5.34 -7.75
CA HIS A 324 -4.96 6.15 -8.96
C HIS A 324 -3.56 6.74 -9.18
N GLY A 325 -3.03 6.66 -10.39
CA GLY A 325 -1.79 7.33 -10.76
C GLY A 325 -1.71 7.69 -12.25
N ARG A 326 -0.52 8.05 -12.72
CA ARG A 326 -0.23 8.31 -14.13
C ARG A 326 0.71 7.27 -14.74
N LYS A 327 1.87 7.01 -14.11
CA LYS A 327 2.86 6.03 -14.59
C LYS A 327 3.33 5.17 -13.41
N ASP A 328 3.63 3.90 -13.67
CA ASP A 328 4.18 2.95 -12.70
C ASP A 328 3.28 2.82 -11.46
N VAL A 329 2.08 2.30 -11.70
CA VAL A 329 1.02 2.16 -10.70
C VAL A 329 0.84 0.68 -10.38
N GLY A 330 1.08 0.27 -9.14
CA GLY A 330 1.03 -1.15 -8.77
C GLY A 330 0.39 -1.45 -7.42
N GLY A 331 -0.38 -2.54 -7.35
CA GLY A 331 -1.19 -2.87 -6.17
C GLY A 331 -0.39 -3.13 -4.88
N ILE A 332 0.92 -3.32 -4.96
CA ILE A 332 1.83 -3.42 -3.82
C ILE A 332 2.98 -2.40 -3.95
N ALA A 333 3.73 -2.45 -5.06
CA ALA A 333 4.83 -1.54 -5.37
C ALA A 333 4.48 -0.66 -6.58
N GLY A 334 4.81 0.64 -6.59
CA GLY A 334 4.68 1.48 -7.79
C GLY A 334 5.75 1.11 -8.82
N GLN A 335 7.00 1.43 -8.51
CA GLN A 335 8.20 0.95 -9.19
C GLN A 335 8.95 -0.04 -8.30
N MET A 336 9.52 -1.08 -8.90
CA MET A 336 10.53 -1.93 -8.28
C MET A 336 11.89 -1.73 -8.96
N GLU A 337 12.94 -1.72 -8.14
CA GLU A 337 14.33 -1.48 -8.55
C GLU A 337 15.25 -2.66 -8.16
N PRO A 338 16.32 -2.94 -8.92
CA PRO A 338 17.24 -4.03 -8.60
C PRO A 338 18.15 -3.71 -7.42
N SER A 339 18.05 -4.51 -6.35
CA SER A 339 19.06 -4.50 -5.29
C SER A 339 20.39 -4.96 -5.87
N SER A 340 21.43 -4.13 -5.76
CA SER A 340 22.77 -4.39 -6.31
C SER A 340 23.77 -4.73 -5.20
N GLU A 341 24.52 -5.82 -5.37
CA GLU A 341 25.55 -6.30 -4.43
C GLU A 341 26.89 -6.50 -5.16
N MET A 342 28.00 -5.98 -4.62
CA MET A 342 29.33 -6.10 -5.23
C MET A 342 30.05 -7.35 -4.70
N LEU A 343 30.42 -8.27 -5.61
CA LEU A 343 31.22 -9.45 -5.29
C LEU A 343 32.60 -9.42 -5.98
N TYR A 344 33.60 -9.99 -5.31
CA TYR A 344 34.91 -10.28 -5.89
C TYR A 344 34.97 -11.72 -6.39
N ASN A 345 35.67 -11.94 -7.51
CA ASN A 345 35.92 -13.30 -8.00
C ASN A 345 36.88 -14.06 -7.06
N GLU A 346 36.34 -14.91 -6.17
CA GLU A 346 37.09 -15.76 -5.22
C GLU A 346 38.27 -16.47 -5.91
N ASP A 347 37.99 -17.05 -7.08
CA ASP A 347 38.91 -17.83 -7.91
C ASP A 347 40.15 -17.03 -8.37
N THR A 348 40.16 -15.70 -8.32
CA THR A 348 41.33 -14.85 -8.61
C THR A 348 42.12 -14.53 -7.34
N LEU A 349 41.44 -14.31 -6.22
CA LEU A 349 42.06 -13.98 -4.93
C LEU A 349 42.78 -15.22 -4.33
N ASP A 350 42.19 -16.41 -4.45
CA ASP A 350 42.80 -17.67 -4.02
C ASP A 350 44.07 -18.00 -4.82
N LYS A 351 44.08 -17.73 -6.14
CA LYS A 351 45.28 -17.86 -6.98
C LYS A 351 46.37 -16.89 -6.52
N LEU A 352 46.02 -15.62 -6.28
CA LEU A 352 46.97 -14.60 -5.82
C LEU A 352 47.58 -14.95 -4.46
N HIS A 353 46.77 -15.41 -3.49
CA HIS A 353 47.24 -15.90 -2.19
C HIS A 353 48.15 -17.13 -2.35
N THR A 354 47.80 -18.09 -3.21
CA THR A 354 48.60 -19.30 -3.46
C THR A 354 50.00 -18.98 -4.00
N GLU A 355 50.12 -18.06 -4.95
CA GLU A 355 51.44 -17.69 -5.50
C GLU A 355 52.22 -16.76 -4.54
N LEU A 356 51.55 -15.89 -3.77
CA LEU A 356 52.22 -15.10 -2.72
C LEU A 356 52.85 -15.99 -1.63
N ASN A 357 52.20 -17.10 -1.26
CA ASN A 357 52.78 -18.09 -0.35
C ASN A 357 54.04 -18.76 -0.93
N LYS A 358 54.03 -19.13 -2.22
CA LYS A 358 55.22 -19.67 -2.91
C LYS A 358 56.37 -18.67 -2.94
N LEU A 359 56.07 -17.40 -3.22
CA LEU A 359 57.05 -16.32 -3.21
C LEU A 359 57.69 -16.14 -1.82
N HIS A 360 56.90 -16.22 -0.75
CA HIS A 360 57.40 -16.19 0.63
C HIS A 360 58.36 -17.35 0.93
N ASP A 361 57.99 -18.59 0.55
CA ASP A 361 58.84 -19.77 0.73
C ASP A 361 60.17 -19.64 -0.05
N LEU A 362 60.13 -19.14 -1.29
CA LEU A 362 61.31 -18.95 -2.14
C LEU A 362 62.26 -17.87 -1.59
N VAL A 363 61.72 -16.73 -1.13
CA VAL A 363 62.54 -15.67 -0.51
C VAL A 363 63.12 -16.12 0.83
N THR A 364 62.35 -16.88 1.62
CA THR A 364 62.83 -17.47 2.89
C THR A 364 63.95 -18.46 2.66
N LYS A 365 63.80 -19.39 1.70
CA LYS A 365 64.86 -20.33 1.29
C LYS A 365 66.12 -19.58 0.86
N MET A 366 65.99 -18.55 0.02
CA MET A 366 67.13 -17.73 -0.40
C MET A 366 67.83 -17.07 0.80
N ASN A 367 67.09 -16.59 1.80
CA ASN A 367 67.68 -15.97 3.00
C ASN A 367 68.51 -16.98 3.82
N ASP A 368 68.02 -18.22 3.97
CA ASP A 368 68.75 -19.31 4.61
C ASP A 368 70.01 -19.71 3.82
N ASP A 369 69.93 -19.89 2.50
CA ASP A 369 71.07 -20.20 1.65
C ASP A 369 72.06 -19.02 1.50
N ALA A 370 71.61 -17.78 1.70
CA ALA A 370 72.44 -16.58 1.75
C ALA A 370 73.08 -16.33 3.12
N SER A 371 72.58 -16.95 4.19
CA SER A 371 72.88 -16.63 5.60
C SER A 371 74.37 -16.52 5.94
N GLY A 372 75.25 -17.29 5.28
CA GLY A 372 76.71 -17.26 5.45
C GLY A 372 77.50 -16.40 4.46
N THR A 373 76.86 -15.70 3.51
CA THR A 373 77.50 -15.17 2.30
C THR A 373 77.83 -13.68 2.36
N SER A 374 76.90 -12.79 2.75
CA SER A 374 77.17 -11.35 2.88
C SER A 374 76.17 -10.65 3.79
N THR A 375 76.66 -9.82 4.72
CA THR A 375 75.82 -9.03 5.63
C THR A 375 74.91 -8.05 4.88
N ASP A 376 75.42 -7.42 3.82
CA ASP A 376 74.65 -6.46 3.01
C ASP A 376 73.58 -7.17 2.16
N LEU A 377 73.87 -8.39 1.69
CA LEU A 377 72.90 -9.22 0.95
C LEU A 377 71.77 -9.65 1.88
N ASN A 378 72.08 -10.17 3.07
CA ASN A 378 71.07 -10.59 4.04
C ASN A 378 70.23 -9.39 4.52
N ALA A 379 70.85 -8.21 4.67
CA ALA A 379 70.13 -6.98 4.99
C ALA A 379 69.17 -6.53 3.86
N GLN A 380 69.46 -6.87 2.60
CA GLN A 380 68.58 -6.61 1.47
C GLN A 380 67.50 -7.70 1.30
N LEU A 381 67.82 -8.95 1.59
CA LEU A 381 66.89 -10.08 1.56
C LEU A 381 65.82 -9.97 2.65
N ASN A 382 66.21 -9.58 3.87
CA ASN A 382 65.25 -9.33 4.95
C ASN A 382 64.20 -8.27 4.55
N LYS A 383 64.60 -7.18 3.86
CA LYS A 383 63.61 -6.20 3.35
C LYS A 383 62.69 -6.76 2.26
N LEU A 384 63.22 -7.61 1.39
CA LEU A 384 62.40 -8.25 0.36
C LEU A 384 61.38 -9.19 1.02
N LEU A 385 61.80 -9.92 2.06
CA LEU A 385 60.93 -10.74 2.88
C LEU A 385 59.89 -9.87 3.62
N ASP A 386 60.31 -8.78 4.28
CA ASP A 386 59.42 -7.80 4.93
C ASP A 386 58.34 -7.27 3.95
N ALA A 387 58.72 -6.99 2.70
CA ALA A 387 57.83 -6.49 1.65
C ALA A 387 56.89 -7.59 1.09
N VAL A 388 57.38 -8.82 0.92
CA VAL A 388 56.57 -9.98 0.51
C VAL A 388 55.56 -10.32 1.60
N GLU A 389 56.00 -10.48 2.86
CA GLU A 389 55.09 -10.66 3.99
C GLU A 389 54.08 -9.51 4.13
N SER A 390 54.48 -8.26 3.90
CA SER A 390 53.55 -7.13 3.99
C SER A 390 52.51 -7.11 2.86
N THR A 391 52.79 -7.77 1.74
CA THR A 391 51.87 -7.90 0.60
C THR A 391 50.96 -9.13 0.78
N GLN A 392 51.53 -10.25 1.25
CA GLN A 392 50.82 -11.43 1.72
C GLN A 392 49.82 -11.06 2.82
N ARG A 393 50.25 -10.38 3.88
CA ARG A 393 49.37 -9.88 4.97
C ARG A 393 48.26 -8.92 4.49
N ALA A 394 48.38 -8.31 3.31
CA ALA A 394 47.31 -7.51 2.71
C ALA A 394 46.33 -8.39 1.90
N ALA A 395 46.82 -9.33 1.08
CA ALA A 395 45.99 -10.29 0.35
C ALA A 395 45.22 -11.22 1.31
N ASP A 396 45.88 -11.74 2.34
CA ASP A 396 45.29 -12.51 3.43
C ASP A 396 44.23 -11.68 4.18
N GLY A 397 44.45 -10.37 4.31
CA GLY A 397 43.47 -9.43 4.87
C GLY A 397 42.18 -9.40 4.05
N ILE A 398 42.27 -9.21 2.73
CA ILE A 398 41.12 -9.23 1.83
C ILE A 398 40.41 -10.60 1.90
N ALA A 399 41.15 -11.71 1.75
CA ALA A 399 40.57 -13.05 1.69
C ALA A 399 39.86 -13.44 3.00
N ASN A 400 40.46 -13.15 4.14
CA ASN A 400 39.87 -13.46 5.44
C ASN A 400 38.77 -12.47 5.84
N GLU A 401 38.92 -11.16 5.62
CA GLU A 401 37.87 -10.21 5.99
C GLU A 401 36.66 -10.31 5.05
N ALA A 402 36.83 -10.47 3.73
CA ALA A 402 35.69 -10.69 2.82
C ALA A 402 34.93 -11.98 3.15
N SER A 403 35.63 -13.11 3.36
CA SER A 403 34.97 -14.39 3.70
C SER A 403 34.31 -14.35 5.10
N ASN A 404 34.83 -13.55 6.03
CA ASN A 404 34.23 -13.40 7.36
C ASN A 404 33.08 -12.39 7.37
N ASP A 405 33.16 -11.24 6.69
CA ASP A 405 32.05 -10.27 6.64
C ASP A 405 30.89 -10.79 5.77
N MET A 406 31.15 -11.52 4.67
CA MET A 406 30.10 -12.22 3.91
C MET A 406 29.35 -13.24 4.77
N ARG A 407 30.08 -13.99 5.61
CA ARG A 407 29.50 -14.91 6.59
C ARG A 407 28.81 -14.18 7.75
N SER A 408 29.35 -13.05 8.19
CA SER A 408 28.77 -12.19 9.23
C SER A 408 27.41 -11.68 8.78
N PHE A 409 27.35 -11.04 7.62
CA PHE A 409 26.13 -10.55 6.98
C PHE A 409 25.10 -11.67 6.74
N THR A 410 25.52 -12.79 6.14
CA THR A 410 24.64 -13.96 5.95
C THR A 410 24.12 -14.52 7.28
N SER A 411 24.96 -14.56 8.33
CA SER A 411 24.56 -15.05 9.66
C SER A 411 23.65 -14.08 10.41
N GLU A 412 23.89 -12.76 10.32
CA GLU A 412 23.05 -11.71 10.91
C GLU A 412 21.66 -11.71 10.23
N LEU A 413 21.59 -11.89 8.90
CA LEU A 413 20.31 -12.08 8.18
C LEU A 413 19.63 -13.42 8.54
N THR A 414 20.38 -14.49 8.74
CA THR A 414 19.82 -15.81 9.09
C THR A 414 19.29 -15.82 10.53
N ASP A 415 19.97 -15.17 11.48
CA ASP A 415 19.56 -15.17 12.89
C ASP A 415 18.32 -14.30 13.15
N LEU A 416 18.02 -13.35 12.25
CA LEU A 416 16.71 -12.68 12.16
C LEU A 416 15.54 -13.66 11.95
N SER A 417 15.78 -14.90 11.50
CA SER A 417 14.77 -15.97 11.40
C SER A 417 14.66 -16.85 12.65
N SER A 418 15.58 -16.72 13.62
CA SER A 418 15.65 -17.53 14.86
C SER A 418 15.38 -16.76 16.16
N LEU A 419 14.98 -15.49 16.09
CA LEU A 419 14.44 -14.76 17.25
C LEU A 419 13.31 -15.57 17.93
N PRO A 420 13.44 -15.92 19.23
CA PRO A 420 12.51 -16.80 19.90
C PRO A 420 11.22 -16.08 20.31
N THR A 421 10.08 -16.58 19.84
CA THR A 421 8.74 -16.12 20.27
C THR A 421 8.54 -16.31 21.78
N PRO A 422 7.84 -15.38 22.46
CA PRO A 422 7.88 -15.33 23.92
C PRO A 422 6.91 -16.35 24.55
N LYS A 423 7.30 -16.91 25.71
CA LYS A 423 6.55 -18.01 26.35
C LYS A 423 5.40 -17.50 27.25
N PRO A 424 4.12 -17.79 26.95
CA PRO A 424 2.95 -17.22 27.60
C PRO A 424 2.90 -17.31 29.14
N ILE A 425 2.36 -16.26 29.78
CA ILE A 425 2.10 -16.13 31.21
C ILE A 425 0.77 -16.80 31.58
N SER A 426 0.72 -17.59 32.67
CA SER A 426 -0.56 -18.01 33.27
C SER A 426 -0.96 -17.20 34.51
N LEU A 427 -2.27 -17.08 34.72
CA LEU A 427 -2.93 -16.46 35.85
C LEU A 427 -3.32 -17.50 36.93
N ASP A 428 -2.74 -18.70 36.92
CA ASP A 428 -3.01 -19.78 37.89
C ASP A 428 -2.89 -19.36 39.35
N PHE A 429 -2.12 -18.31 39.64
CA PHE A 429 -2.01 -17.76 41.00
C PHE A 429 -3.33 -17.16 41.52
N LEU A 430 -4.25 -16.70 40.65
CA LEU A 430 -5.53 -16.09 41.04
C LEU A 430 -6.43 -17.06 41.83
N ASP A 431 -6.40 -18.35 41.50
CA ASP A 431 -7.14 -19.41 42.23
C ASP A 431 -6.69 -19.55 43.70
N SER A 432 -5.55 -18.97 44.07
CA SER A 432 -4.98 -19.00 45.42
C SER A 432 -5.19 -17.71 46.24
N ILE A 433 -5.74 -16.65 45.66
CA ILE A 433 -5.92 -15.35 46.33
C ILE A 433 -7.26 -15.31 47.11
N PRO A 434 -7.24 -15.11 48.44
CA PRO A 434 -8.47 -14.82 49.19
C PRO A 434 -8.97 -13.41 48.86
N THR A 435 -10.25 -13.28 48.49
CA THR A 435 -10.87 -11.98 48.23
C THR A 435 -10.82 -11.06 49.46
N LEU A 436 -10.26 -9.85 49.30
CA LEU A 436 -10.05 -8.88 50.38
C LEU A 436 -10.95 -7.64 50.23
N SER A 437 -11.33 -7.07 51.37
CA SER A 437 -12.13 -5.84 51.47
C SER A 437 -11.24 -4.59 51.63
N PRO A 438 -11.70 -3.37 51.26
CA PRO A 438 -10.78 -2.33 50.78
C PRO A 438 -10.37 -1.20 51.76
N SER A 439 -9.09 -0.77 51.65
CA SER A 439 -8.56 0.60 51.85
C SER A 439 -8.63 1.27 53.26
N PRO A 440 -8.03 2.48 53.50
CA PRO A 440 -7.08 3.28 52.71
C PRO A 440 -5.86 3.95 53.46
N THR A 441 -4.83 4.32 52.70
CA THR A 441 -4.00 5.58 52.67
C THR A 441 -3.59 6.39 53.93
N ALA A 442 -2.28 6.74 54.06
CA ALA A 442 -1.77 8.11 54.41
C ALA A 442 -0.21 8.31 54.33
N THR A 443 0.21 9.50 53.88
CA THR A 443 1.57 10.10 53.62
C THR A 443 2.11 10.97 54.81
N PRO A 444 3.19 11.83 54.76
CA PRO A 444 4.42 12.01 53.90
C PRO A 444 5.75 12.39 54.70
N GLU A 445 6.73 13.04 54.03
CA GLU A 445 7.94 13.84 54.49
C GLU A 445 9.29 13.09 54.70
N GLY A 446 10.50 13.62 54.37
CA GLY A 446 10.90 14.91 53.74
C GLY A 446 12.45 15.08 53.49
N THR A 447 12.89 16.20 52.88
CA THR A 447 14.26 16.56 52.36
C THR A 447 15.00 17.64 53.25
N PRO A 448 16.14 18.36 52.93
CA PRO A 448 16.97 18.55 51.69
C PRO A 448 18.54 18.69 51.84
N ASP A 449 19.23 19.12 50.75
CA ASP A 449 20.35 20.11 50.67
C ASP A 449 21.89 19.71 50.67
N PRO A 450 22.88 20.58 50.25
CA PRO A 450 23.63 20.37 48.97
C PRO A 450 25.15 20.82 48.93
N ASN A 451 25.68 21.11 47.71
CA ASN A 451 26.71 22.15 47.32
C ASN A 451 28.21 21.76 47.05
N ALA A 452 28.77 22.10 45.85
CA ALA A 452 30.10 22.74 45.59
C ALA A 452 30.55 22.78 44.07
N THR A 453 31.38 23.77 43.65
CA THR A 453 31.98 24.02 42.28
C THR A 453 33.03 25.18 42.34
N PRO A 454 33.74 25.70 41.28
CA PRO A 454 34.03 25.30 39.87
C PRO A 454 35.58 25.39 39.51
N THR A 455 36.01 25.53 38.23
CA THR A 455 36.93 26.61 37.68
C THR A 455 37.73 26.32 36.34
N ALA A 456 37.40 27.06 35.26
CA ALA A 456 38.17 27.72 34.14
C ALA A 456 39.42 27.16 33.34
N THR A 457 39.29 27.06 31.98
CA THR A 457 39.97 27.73 30.78
C THR A 457 41.47 28.20 30.76
N PRO A 458 42.12 28.76 29.66
CA PRO A 458 41.83 28.94 28.18
C PRO A 458 43.03 28.85 27.13
N THR A 459 42.80 29.03 25.78
CA THR A 459 43.48 29.99 24.80
C THR A 459 43.90 29.53 23.34
N ALA A 460 43.45 30.28 22.29
CA ALA A 460 43.87 30.61 20.86
C ALA A 460 44.81 29.73 19.94
N THR A 461 44.66 29.51 18.59
CA THR A 461 44.56 30.30 17.27
C THR A 461 45.88 30.94 16.71
N PRO A 462 46.10 31.34 15.39
CA PRO A 462 45.35 31.22 14.08
C PRO A 462 46.15 31.07 12.70
N THR A 463 45.45 30.97 11.53
CA THR A 463 45.80 31.41 10.09
C THR A 463 46.95 30.73 9.27
N ALA A 464 47.07 30.72 7.91
CA ALA A 464 46.23 31.08 6.71
C ALA A 464 46.83 30.56 5.33
N THR A 465 46.09 30.72 4.20
CA THR A 465 46.39 30.43 2.74
C THR A 465 47.37 31.45 2.06
N PRO A 466 47.73 31.50 0.71
CA PRO A 466 46.99 31.11 -0.55
C PRO A 466 47.76 30.70 -1.88
N THR A 467 47.02 30.25 -2.94
CA THR A 467 47.22 30.52 -4.43
C THR A 467 48.51 29.96 -5.15
N ALA A 468 48.68 29.68 -6.48
CA ALA A 468 48.05 30.05 -7.77
C ALA A 468 48.18 28.98 -8.93
N ALA A 469 47.75 29.30 -10.17
CA ALA A 469 47.98 28.58 -11.46
C ALA A 469 48.78 29.42 -12.51
N PRO A 470 49.24 28.86 -13.67
CA PRO A 470 48.78 29.33 -15.00
C PRO A 470 48.86 28.30 -16.19
N THR A 471 48.82 28.77 -17.47
CA THR A 471 48.33 28.08 -18.71
C THR A 471 49.31 28.07 -19.93
N ALA A 472 49.15 27.13 -20.91
CA ALA A 472 49.36 27.23 -22.41
C ALA A 472 49.97 25.93 -23.07
N THR A 473 49.51 25.26 -24.17
CA THR A 473 49.15 25.63 -25.59
C THR A 473 50.40 25.66 -26.55
N PRO A 474 50.42 25.38 -27.91
CA PRO A 474 49.42 24.89 -28.94
C PRO A 474 49.86 23.80 -30.00
N ALA A 475 48.91 23.39 -30.89
CA ALA A 475 49.02 23.09 -32.36
C ALA A 475 49.78 21.83 -32.90
N ALA A 476 49.52 21.27 -34.11
CA ALA A 476 48.39 21.27 -35.10
C ALA A 476 48.65 20.16 -36.17
N THR A 477 47.68 19.60 -36.93
CA THR A 477 47.18 20.10 -38.26
C THR A 477 46.20 19.06 -38.88
N PRO A 478 45.11 19.43 -39.61
CA PRO A 478 44.07 18.50 -40.11
C PRO A 478 44.00 18.32 -41.65
N VAL A 479 43.11 17.43 -42.15
CA VAL A 479 42.27 17.66 -43.36
C VAL A 479 41.02 16.75 -43.40
N GLN A 480 39.99 17.20 -44.14
CA GLN A 480 38.59 16.72 -44.26
C GLN A 480 38.41 15.33 -44.92
N GLY A 481 37.25 14.65 -44.86
CA GLY A 481 36.01 14.92 -44.07
C GLY A 481 34.67 14.88 -44.85
N ASN A 482 33.60 14.45 -44.16
CA ASN A 482 32.15 14.62 -44.44
C ASN A 482 31.50 13.89 -45.65
N GLY A 483 30.24 13.41 -45.58
CA GLY A 483 29.33 13.24 -44.44
C GLY A 483 27.81 13.43 -44.74
N ARG A 484 26.98 13.29 -43.68
CA ARG A 484 25.57 13.74 -43.50
C ARG A 484 24.36 12.91 -43.98
N THR A 485 23.81 12.11 -43.04
CA THR A 485 22.46 12.28 -42.40
C THR A 485 21.23 12.71 -43.23
N ARG A 486 20.09 11.99 -43.10
CA ARG A 486 19.02 12.24 -42.09
C ARG A 486 17.78 11.33 -42.29
N ALA A 487 17.11 11.01 -41.17
CA ALA A 487 15.84 10.32 -40.91
C ALA A 487 14.72 10.24 -42.00
N GLY A 488 13.88 9.20 -41.87
CA GLY A 488 12.55 9.07 -42.52
C GLY A 488 11.77 7.85 -41.98
N SER A 489 10.44 7.93 -41.93
CA SER A 489 9.53 6.91 -41.34
C SER A 489 8.52 6.37 -42.36
N ILE A 490 8.07 5.11 -42.17
CA ILE A 490 6.82 4.48 -42.64
C ILE A 490 6.48 4.57 -44.16
N GLY A 491 6.24 3.41 -44.79
CA GLY A 491 5.60 3.33 -46.11
C GLY A 491 5.43 1.91 -46.64
N ASN A 492 4.18 1.48 -46.83
CA ASN A 492 3.81 0.15 -47.35
C ASN A 492 4.01 0.05 -48.88
N ASN A 493 4.31 -1.14 -49.42
CA ASN A 493 3.34 -1.96 -50.20
C ASN A 493 3.94 -3.20 -50.91
N ASP A 494 3.04 -4.17 -51.18
CA ASP A 494 2.98 -5.10 -52.33
C ASP A 494 4.08 -6.13 -52.63
N SER A 495 3.83 -7.35 -52.11
CA SER A 495 3.67 -8.61 -52.89
C SER A 495 4.86 -9.29 -53.59
N LEU A 496 4.96 -10.62 -53.42
CA LEU A 496 4.97 -11.57 -54.56
C LEU A 496 4.67 -13.02 -54.13
N GLU A 497 3.66 -13.58 -54.82
CA GLU A 497 3.21 -14.95 -55.05
C GLU A 497 4.02 -16.18 -54.55
N SER A 498 3.31 -17.08 -53.83
CA SER A 498 3.18 -18.56 -53.99
C SER A 498 4.35 -19.42 -54.53
N GLU A 499 4.55 -20.65 -54.03
CA GLU A 499 3.81 -21.84 -54.54
C GLU A 499 3.57 -22.96 -53.50
N THR A 500 2.54 -23.78 -53.74
CA THR A 500 2.15 -24.95 -52.93
C THR A 500 2.77 -26.27 -53.41
N GLY A 501 3.20 -27.15 -52.50
CA GLY A 501 3.77 -28.46 -52.84
C GLY A 501 3.45 -29.61 -51.87
N SER A 502 2.27 -30.22 -51.99
CA SER A 502 1.90 -31.47 -51.28
C SER A 502 2.49 -32.72 -51.98
N TYR A 503 2.76 -33.81 -51.24
CA TYR A 503 2.10 -35.13 -51.44
C TYR A 503 2.72 -36.32 -50.65
N THR A 504 1.81 -37.21 -50.19
CA THR A 504 1.94 -38.68 -49.98
C THR A 504 2.95 -39.30 -49.00
N THR A 505 2.46 -39.63 -47.80
CA THR A 505 2.29 -41.00 -47.24
C THR A 505 3.14 -42.19 -47.78
N GLU A 506 3.69 -43.01 -46.86
CA GLU A 506 3.31 -44.44 -46.74
C GLU A 506 3.58 -45.01 -45.33
N THR A 507 3.23 -46.28 -45.06
CA THR A 507 3.12 -46.85 -43.70
C THR A 507 3.49 -48.33 -43.62
N THR A 508 4.32 -48.77 -42.65
CA THR A 508 4.22 -50.15 -42.09
C THR A 508 4.92 -50.37 -40.73
N MET A 509 4.11 -50.67 -39.71
CA MET A 509 4.18 -51.82 -38.78
C MET A 509 5.51 -52.60 -38.60
N SER A 510 5.97 -52.72 -37.34
CA SER A 510 6.37 -54.00 -36.73
C SER A 510 6.27 -53.94 -35.18
N GLN A 511 6.26 -55.10 -34.50
CA GLN A 511 5.81 -55.26 -33.09
C GLN A 511 6.79 -56.17 -32.26
N PRO A 512 6.63 -56.40 -30.92
CA PRO A 512 7.74 -56.29 -29.96
C PRO A 512 8.11 -57.62 -29.24
N VAL A 513 8.28 -57.61 -27.88
CA VAL A 513 8.39 -58.77 -26.92
C VAL A 513 9.83 -59.32 -26.69
N PRO A 514 10.33 -59.68 -25.46
CA PRO A 514 9.84 -59.48 -24.06
C PRO A 514 10.88 -59.28 -22.89
N VAL A 515 10.38 -59.24 -21.63
CA VAL A 515 10.92 -59.85 -20.36
C VAL A 515 12.05 -59.15 -19.56
N THR A 516 12.04 -58.98 -18.22
CA THR A 516 10.95 -58.84 -17.18
C THR A 516 11.48 -58.22 -15.86
N VAL A 517 10.74 -57.22 -15.33
CA VAL A 517 10.15 -57.10 -13.97
C VAL A 517 10.80 -57.79 -12.76
N ARG A 518 11.01 -57.02 -11.67
CA ARG A 518 10.61 -57.40 -10.28
C ARG A 518 10.37 -56.19 -9.36
N MET A 519 9.26 -56.24 -8.61
CA MET A 519 8.83 -55.26 -7.59
C MET A 519 9.12 -55.81 -6.18
N MET A 520 9.23 -54.95 -5.16
CA MET A 520 8.87 -55.29 -3.77
C MET A 520 8.63 -54.05 -2.89
N ASP A 521 7.83 -54.22 -1.83
CA ASP A 521 7.18 -53.18 -1.02
C ASP A 521 7.52 -53.39 0.49
N PRO A 522 6.88 -52.81 1.53
CA PRO A 522 7.56 -52.01 2.55
C PRO A 522 7.68 -52.69 3.93
N GLY A 523 8.40 -52.08 4.89
CA GLY A 523 8.46 -52.60 6.27
C GLY A 523 9.22 -51.78 7.32
N SER A 524 8.77 -51.90 8.57
CA SER A 524 9.31 -51.38 9.85
C SER A 524 8.74 -52.27 10.99
N PRO A 525 9.09 -52.20 12.30
CA PRO A 525 10.13 -51.42 13.03
C PRO A 525 11.01 -52.27 14.00
N ALA A 526 12.04 -51.65 14.65
CA ALA A 526 12.74 -52.07 15.89
C ALA A 526 14.02 -51.20 16.13
N THR A 527 14.62 -50.96 17.31
CA THR A 527 14.24 -51.05 18.75
C THR A 527 15.27 -50.28 19.59
N THR A 528 14.88 -49.66 20.71
CA THR A 528 15.74 -48.84 21.60
C THR A 528 16.43 -49.63 22.74
N PRO A 529 17.63 -49.21 23.20
CA PRO A 529 18.22 -49.66 24.48
C PRO A 529 18.44 -48.52 25.51
N ALA A 530 18.35 -48.88 26.79
CA ALA A 530 18.71 -48.11 28.01
C ALA A 530 18.99 -49.13 29.15
N PRO A 531 19.42 -48.78 30.40
CA PRO A 531 19.67 -47.45 31.00
C PRO A 531 21.00 -47.37 31.80
N ILE A 532 21.22 -46.28 32.58
CA ILE A 532 21.94 -46.24 33.87
C ILE A 532 21.43 -45.02 34.69
N ALA A 533 21.71 -44.95 36.00
CA ALA A 533 20.76 -44.42 37.00
C ALA A 533 21.15 -43.17 37.85
N THR A 534 20.09 -42.67 38.50
CA THR A 534 19.86 -41.60 39.51
C THR A 534 20.93 -41.40 40.62
N PRO A 535 20.96 -40.22 41.30
CA PRO A 535 20.05 -40.00 42.45
C PRO A 535 19.43 -38.60 42.63
N THR A 536 18.30 -38.56 43.33
CA THR A 536 17.51 -37.39 43.75
C THR A 536 17.98 -36.80 45.10
N PRO A 537 17.65 -35.54 45.42
CA PRO A 537 17.32 -35.20 46.81
C PRO A 537 15.95 -34.50 46.99
N THR A 538 15.09 -35.17 47.76
CA THR A 538 13.82 -34.77 48.36
C THR A 538 13.77 -33.39 49.03
N VAL A 539 12.67 -32.64 48.86
CA VAL A 539 12.15 -31.74 49.91
C VAL A 539 10.60 -31.78 49.95
N THR A 540 10.03 -31.99 51.14
CA THR A 540 8.66 -31.57 51.50
C THR A 540 8.58 -31.44 53.02
N PRO A 541 8.10 -30.31 53.56
CA PRO A 541 6.97 -30.42 54.49
C PRO A 541 5.97 -29.25 54.41
N GLU A 542 4.72 -29.59 54.75
CA GLU A 542 3.58 -28.72 55.05
C GLU A 542 3.07 -29.10 56.47
N PRO A 543 2.08 -28.41 57.08
CA PRO A 543 1.91 -26.97 57.30
C PRO A 543 1.71 -26.66 58.83
N THR A 544 1.46 -25.40 59.22
CA THR A 544 0.93 -25.10 60.57
C THR A 544 0.05 -23.83 60.62
N ARG A 545 -0.95 -23.77 61.52
CA ARG A 545 -2.12 -22.88 61.36
C ARG A 545 -2.64 -22.23 62.67
N SER A 546 -2.71 -20.89 62.69
CA SER A 546 -3.60 -20.03 63.53
C SER A 546 -3.38 -20.05 65.08
N PRO A 547 -4.05 -19.22 65.94
CA PRO A 547 -5.14 -18.26 65.68
C PRO A 547 -5.11 -16.85 66.35
N LEU A 548 -5.91 -15.94 65.78
CA LEU A 548 -6.77 -14.86 66.35
C LEU A 548 -6.45 -14.20 67.72
N ALA A 549 -6.42 -12.85 67.71
CA ALA A 549 -7.10 -12.00 68.72
C ALA A 549 -7.37 -10.56 68.19
N TRP A 550 -8.54 -9.99 68.49
CA TRP A 550 -8.90 -8.57 68.28
C TRP A 550 -9.63 -8.04 69.52
N PRO A 551 -9.43 -6.77 69.92
CA PRO A 551 -10.42 -6.07 70.72
C PRO A 551 -10.68 -4.60 70.29
N SER A 552 -11.91 -4.36 69.82
CA SER A 552 -12.75 -3.16 70.08
C SER A 552 -12.20 -1.73 69.80
N GLY A 553 -12.76 -1.01 68.82
CA GLY A 553 -12.47 0.43 68.72
C GLY A 553 -13.08 1.30 67.59
N VAL A 554 -14.00 0.83 66.74
CA VAL A 554 -14.47 1.59 65.55
C VAL A 554 -15.99 1.83 65.56
N PRO A 555 -16.48 3.09 65.43
CA PRO A 555 -17.88 3.39 65.11
C PRO A 555 -18.20 3.09 63.64
N THR A 556 -19.35 2.47 63.37
CA THR A 556 -19.78 2.07 62.01
C THR A 556 -20.29 3.23 61.16
N ILE A 557 -19.99 3.16 59.86
CA ILE A 557 -20.69 3.90 58.79
C ILE A 557 -21.83 3.01 58.24
N ASP A 558 -22.89 3.62 57.72
CA ASP A 558 -24.11 2.97 57.24
C ASP A 558 -23.90 2.17 55.93
N PRO A 559 -24.12 0.84 55.89
CA PRO A 559 -23.93 0.02 54.68
C PRO A 559 -25.02 0.18 53.60
N SER A 560 -26.11 0.92 53.84
CA SER A 560 -27.29 0.90 52.96
C SER A 560 -27.19 1.73 51.67
N ALA A 561 -26.01 2.29 51.35
CA ALA A 561 -25.83 3.30 50.29
C ALA A 561 -24.98 2.86 49.08
N LEU A 562 -24.61 1.58 48.95
CA LEU A 562 -23.81 1.06 47.82
C LEU A 562 -24.50 -0.10 47.08
N PRO A 563 -24.46 -0.15 45.73
CA PRO A 563 -24.97 -1.28 44.96
C PRO A 563 -24.25 -2.60 45.31
N GLN A 564 -24.96 -3.72 45.20
CA GLN A 564 -24.38 -5.05 45.37
C GLN A 564 -23.64 -5.46 44.09
N ILE A 565 -22.34 -5.70 44.19
CA ILE A 565 -21.57 -6.42 43.16
C ILE A 565 -21.69 -7.91 43.50
N SER A 566 -22.62 -8.62 42.85
CA SER A 566 -22.83 -10.07 43.05
C SER A 566 -22.91 -10.89 41.75
N ASP A 567 -23.07 -10.24 40.60
CA ASP A 567 -23.52 -10.88 39.35
C ASP A 567 -22.47 -10.81 38.22
N TYR A 568 -21.19 -10.60 38.55
CA TYR A 568 -20.07 -10.72 37.62
C TYR A 568 -19.12 -11.84 38.05
N SER A 569 -19.10 -12.93 37.29
CA SER A 569 -18.04 -13.94 37.31
C SER A 569 -16.84 -13.42 36.50
N PHE A 570 -15.66 -13.39 37.13
CA PHE A 570 -14.40 -13.18 36.41
C PHE A 570 -14.05 -14.46 35.64
N ASP A 571 -13.79 -14.33 34.35
CA ASP A 571 -13.38 -15.44 33.48
C ASP A 571 -11.84 -15.46 33.41
N LYS A 572 -11.24 -16.42 34.12
CA LYS A 572 -9.78 -16.53 34.28
C LYS A 572 -9.10 -16.77 32.93
N ASP A 573 -9.58 -17.76 32.20
CA ASP A 573 -9.02 -18.23 30.93
C ASP A 573 -9.02 -17.10 29.88
N ALA A 574 -10.02 -16.22 29.92
CA ALA A 574 -10.09 -15.03 29.06
C ALA A 574 -9.03 -13.97 29.38
N ALA A 575 -8.77 -13.70 30.67
CA ALA A 575 -7.72 -12.76 31.07
C ALA A 575 -6.31 -13.34 30.87
N GLU A 576 -6.17 -14.65 31.01
CA GLU A 576 -4.93 -15.40 30.75
C GLU A 576 -4.55 -15.30 29.27
N SER A 577 -5.54 -15.36 28.37
CA SER A 577 -5.36 -15.10 26.93
C SER A 577 -5.02 -13.66 26.55
N GLU A 578 -5.20 -12.67 27.44
CA GLU A 578 -4.83 -11.26 27.19
C GLU A 578 -3.41 -10.96 27.67
N LEU A 579 -2.99 -11.52 28.82
CA LEU A 579 -1.61 -11.36 29.32
C LEU A 579 -0.54 -11.89 28.35
N ASN A 580 -0.91 -12.86 27.52
CA ASN A 580 -0.01 -13.44 26.52
C ASN A 580 0.25 -12.50 25.34
N LYS A 581 -0.70 -11.64 24.99
CA LYS A 581 -0.53 -10.62 23.93
C LYS A 581 0.34 -9.47 24.40
N LEU A 582 0.23 -9.10 25.68
CA LEU A 582 1.15 -8.14 26.33
C LEU A 582 2.61 -8.61 26.33
N GLN A 583 2.87 -9.89 26.03
CA GLN A 583 4.21 -10.45 25.97
C GLN A 583 4.83 -10.40 24.56
N ASP A 584 4.01 -10.39 23.50
CA ASP A 584 4.49 -10.14 22.13
C ASP A 584 5.06 -8.72 21.98
N ASN A 585 4.56 -7.76 22.79
CA ASN A 585 5.13 -6.41 22.91
C ASN A 585 6.61 -6.37 23.38
N VAL A 586 7.22 -7.50 23.76
CA VAL A 586 8.66 -7.63 24.05
C VAL A 586 9.51 -7.76 22.77
N TYR A 587 8.92 -7.97 21.58
CA TYR A 587 9.63 -7.90 20.28
C TYR A 587 10.07 -6.49 19.89
N ASN A 588 9.63 -5.51 20.66
CA ASN A 588 10.18 -4.17 20.70
C ASN A 588 11.57 -4.22 21.41
N SER A 589 12.17 -3.10 21.82
CA SER A 589 13.64 -2.97 22.04
C SER A 589 14.57 -3.33 20.85
N THR A 590 14.10 -4.07 19.84
CA THR A 590 14.86 -4.47 18.64
C THR A 590 15.29 -3.27 17.77
N SER A 591 14.66 -2.10 17.91
CA SER A 591 15.15 -0.81 17.36
C SER A 591 16.20 -0.12 18.24
N SER A 592 17.01 -0.85 19.00
CA SER A 592 18.39 -0.42 19.30
C SER A 592 19.41 -1.13 18.39
N ALA A 593 19.12 -2.37 17.97
CA ALA A 593 20.08 -3.19 17.23
C ALA A 593 20.43 -2.59 15.86
N LEU A 594 19.50 -1.87 15.25
CA LEU A 594 19.43 -1.72 13.81
C LEU A 594 19.91 -0.32 13.31
N ASP A 595 20.34 0.59 14.22
CA ASP A 595 21.03 1.89 14.01
C ASP A 595 22.49 1.75 14.42
N SER A 596 22.74 0.96 15.47
CA SER A 596 23.93 0.14 15.51
C SER A 596 24.10 -0.51 14.13
N MET A 597 23.14 -1.25 13.56
CA MET A 597 23.28 -1.70 12.16
C MET A 597 23.30 -0.57 11.12
N LYS A 598 22.63 0.59 11.22
CA LYS A 598 22.84 1.64 10.17
C LYS A 598 24.23 2.23 10.23
N ASN A 599 24.67 2.67 11.40
CA ASN A 599 26.03 3.16 11.58
C ASN A 599 27.03 2.03 11.37
N THR A 600 26.71 0.75 11.58
CA THR A 600 27.58 -0.39 11.32
C THR A 600 27.45 -0.93 9.90
N ILE A 601 26.45 -0.57 9.09
CA ILE A 601 26.36 -0.86 7.65
C ILE A 601 26.91 0.33 6.87
N SER A 602 26.49 1.57 7.14
CA SER A 602 27.13 2.75 6.55
C SER A 602 28.58 2.94 7.01
N ASN A 603 28.97 2.59 8.26
CA ASN A 603 30.40 2.41 8.57
C ASN A 603 30.95 1.08 8.06
N ARG A 604 30.36 -0.14 8.19
CA ARG A 604 31.05 -1.32 7.59
C ARG A 604 31.23 -1.16 6.08
N THR A 605 30.26 -0.66 5.31
CA THR A 605 30.41 -0.36 3.89
C THR A 605 31.43 0.76 3.62
N SER A 606 31.40 1.91 4.30
CA SER A 606 32.42 2.96 4.04
C SER A 606 33.81 2.63 4.62
N ILE A 607 33.89 1.83 5.68
CA ILE A 607 35.12 1.22 6.19
C ILE A 607 35.57 0.08 5.28
N PHE A 608 34.67 -0.67 4.64
CA PHE A 608 34.99 -1.74 3.69
C PHE A 608 35.51 -1.12 2.41
N SER A 609 34.82 -0.13 1.81
CA SER A 609 35.35 0.67 0.70
C SER A 609 36.68 1.34 1.05
N SER A 610 36.82 2.00 2.20
CA SER A 610 38.10 2.64 2.55
C SER A 610 39.20 1.67 3.04
N ARG A 611 38.84 0.45 3.49
CA ARG A 611 39.78 -0.68 3.68
C ARG A 611 40.19 -1.26 2.36
N ILE A 612 39.28 -1.45 1.41
CA ILE A 612 39.53 -1.84 0.02
C ILE A 612 40.47 -0.83 -0.62
N ASP A 613 40.18 0.47 -0.58
CA ASP A 613 41.09 1.53 -1.02
C ASP A 613 42.45 1.42 -0.33
N SER A 614 42.47 1.18 0.99
CA SER A 614 43.71 0.98 1.76
C SER A 614 44.42 -0.34 1.43
N TRP A 615 43.73 -1.37 0.95
CA TRP A 615 44.27 -2.68 0.60
C TRP A 615 44.77 -2.68 -0.85
N HIS A 616 44.06 -2.08 -1.80
CA HIS A 616 44.58 -1.74 -3.13
C HIS A 616 45.82 -0.84 -2.98
N THR A 617 45.79 0.17 -2.10
CA THR A 617 46.97 1.00 -1.79
C THR A 617 48.10 0.19 -1.16
N ALA A 618 47.81 -0.70 -0.20
CA ALA A 618 48.82 -1.53 0.47
C ALA A 618 49.44 -2.58 -0.47
N LEU A 619 48.63 -3.25 -1.30
CA LEU A 619 49.08 -4.18 -2.35
C LEU A 619 49.90 -3.44 -3.41
N SER A 620 49.41 -2.32 -3.94
CA SER A 620 50.12 -1.51 -4.93
C SER A 620 51.46 -0.99 -4.40
N SER A 621 51.49 -0.51 -3.15
CA SER A 621 52.73 -0.11 -2.45
C SER A 621 53.63 -1.32 -2.14
N GLY A 622 53.05 -2.47 -1.81
CA GLY A 622 53.73 -3.73 -1.53
C GLY A 622 54.44 -4.27 -2.76
N PHE A 623 53.72 -4.47 -3.87
CA PHE A 623 54.29 -4.84 -5.17
C PHE A 623 55.31 -3.81 -5.66
N SER A 624 55.05 -2.51 -5.53
CA SER A 624 56.04 -1.47 -5.85
C SER A 624 57.33 -1.61 -5.03
N SER A 625 57.22 -2.01 -3.76
CA SER A 625 58.35 -2.25 -2.86
C SER A 625 59.09 -3.54 -3.21
N ILE A 626 58.38 -4.65 -3.45
CA ILE A 626 58.94 -5.92 -3.92
C ILE A 626 59.71 -5.73 -5.23
N ILE A 627 59.13 -5.02 -6.20
CA ILE A 627 59.76 -4.69 -7.49
C ILE A 627 61.00 -3.81 -7.28
N SER A 628 60.96 -2.84 -6.37
CA SER A 628 62.10 -1.96 -6.05
C SER A 628 63.25 -2.72 -5.37
N GLU A 629 62.94 -3.53 -4.36
CA GLU A 629 63.94 -4.24 -3.58
C GLU A 629 64.48 -5.49 -4.31
N SER A 630 63.69 -6.12 -5.20
CA SER A 630 64.15 -7.14 -6.17
C SER A 630 65.09 -6.54 -7.23
N ARG A 631 64.77 -5.37 -7.80
CA ARG A 631 65.70 -4.64 -8.69
C ARG A 631 67.00 -4.27 -7.98
N THR A 632 66.93 -3.90 -6.70
CA THR A 632 68.13 -3.61 -5.90
C THR A 632 68.94 -4.88 -5.61
N LEU A 633 68.27 -5.98 -5.23
CA LEU A 633 68.87 -7.30 -5.01
C LEU A 633 69.58 -7.84 -6.26
N ASN A 634 68.97 -7.71 -7.45
CA ASN A 634 69.56 -8.10 -8.74
C ASN A 634 70.93 -7.44 -8.98
N ASN A 635 71.10 -6.18 -8.54
CA ASN A 635 72.39 -5.47 -8.64
C ASN A 635 73.41 -5.87 -7.56
N MET A 636 73.03 -6.70 -6.58
CA MET A 636 73.85 -7.14 -5.44
C MET A 636 74.27 -8.62 -5.51
N VAL A 637 73.62 -9.45 -6.34
CA VAL A 637 73.98 -10.86 -6.56
C VAL A 637 75.22 -10.97 -7.47
N ASP A 638 76.39 -10.65 -6.91
CA ASP A 638 77.69 -10.76 -7.59
C ASP A 638 78.12 -12.24 -7.73
N SER A 639 78.76 -12.58 -8.85
CA SER A 639 78.69 -13.90 -9.53
C SER A 639 79.43 -15.10 -8.88
N LYS A 640 79.19 -15.38 -7.59
CA LYS A 640 80.01 -16.29 -6.77
C LYS A 640 79.30 -17.48 -6.12
N SER A 641 77.99 -17.62 -6.24
CA SER A 641 77.25 -18.82 -5.85
C SER A 641 76.19 -19.16 -6.89
N GLN A 642 76.25 -20.38 -7.44
CA GLN A 642 75.24 -20.87 -8.39
C GLN A 642 73.87 -21.03 -7.70
N LEU A 643 73.87 -21.51 -6.45
CA LEU A 643 72.66 -21.73 -5.66
C LEU A 643 71.82 -20.45 -5.53
N LEU A 644 72.46 -19.32 -5.20
CA LEU A 644 71.78 -18.02 -5.08
C LEU A 644 71.32 -17.45 -6.43
N LEU A 645 71.91 -17.87 -7.56
CA LEU A 645 71.43 -17.51 -8.90
C LEU A 645 70.21 -18.37 -9.29
N ASP A 646 70.25 -19.66 -8.97
CA ASP A 646 69.14 -20.59 -9.22
C ASP A 646 67.90 -20.17 -8.39
N ASP A 647 68.09 -19.80 -7.12
CA ASP A 647 67.03 -19.27 -6.26
C ASP A 647 66.54 -17.88 -6.71
N PHE A 648 67.43 -17.02 -7.23
CA PHE A 648 67.01 -15.69 -7.74
C PHE A 648 66.15 -15.84 -8.99
N GLN A 649 66.46 -16.81 -9.84
CA GLN A 649 65.64 -17.12 -11.00
C GLN A 649 64.26 -17.62 -10.57
N ALA A 650 64.18 -18.53 -9.58
CA ALA A 650 62.90 -19.01 -9.05
C ALA A 650 62.02 -17.87 -8.49
N ILE A 651 62.60 -16.96 -7.67
CA ILE A 651 61.90 -15.76 -7.17
C ILE A 651 61.45 -14.86 -8.34
N THR A 652 62.28 -14.70 -9.37
CA THR A 652 61.95 -13.88 -10.54
C THR A 652 60.83 -14.50 -11.38
N ASP A 653 60.84 -15.82 -11.54
CA ASP A 653 59.81 -16.56 -12.29
C ASP A 653 58.47 -16.49 -11.54
N GLU A 654 58.45 -16.70 -10.22
CA GLU A 654 57.24 -16.57 -9.38
C GLU A 654 56.67 -15.14 -9.41
N LEU A 655 57.53 -14.11 -9.37
CA LEU A 655 57.11 -12.72 -9.55
C LEU A 655 56.48 -12.44 -10.92
N ASN A 656 56.88 -13.16 -11.97
CA ASN A 656 56.23 -13.09 -13.28
C ASN A 656 54.88 -13.83 -13.30
N VAL A 657 54.72 -14.92 -12.54
CA VAL A 657 53.40 -15.60 -12.39
C VAL A 657 52.42 -14.70 -11.64
N ILE A 658 52.83 -14.12 -10.51
CA ILE A 658 52.04 -13.15 -9.75
C ILE A 658 51.71 -11.92 -10.60
N GLY A 659 52.71 -11.39 -11.33
CA GLY A 659 52.51 -10.29 -12.26
C GLY A 659 51.47 -10.61 -13.33
N ASN A 660 51.54 -11.80 -13.94
CA ASN A 660 50.56 -12.26 -14.92
C ASN A 660 49.16 -12.39 -14.31
N ILE A 661 48.99 -12.95 -13.11
CA ILE A 661 47.67 -13.05 -12.44
C ILE A 661 47.05 -11.66 -12.25
N ILE A 662 47.86 -10.64 -11.94
CA ILE A 662 47.41 -9.26 -11.77
C ILE A 662 47.08 -8.59 -13.11
N THR A 663 47.78 -8.91 -14.20
CA THR A 663 47.56 -8.25 -15.51
C THR A 663 46.59 -8.97 -16.43
N THR A 664 46.54 -10.31 -16.46
CA THR A 664 45.59 -11.04 -17.33
C THR A 664 44.17 -11.04 -16.77
N ALA A 665 43.97 -10.58 -15.54
CA ALA A 665 42.66 -10.22 -15.02
C ALA A 665 42.02 -9.07 -15.85
N ASP A 666 42.86 -8.13 -16.32
CA ASP A 666 42.50 -6.99 -17.18
C ASP A 666 42.25 -7.42 -18.66
N ASP A 667 42.74 -8.58 -19.09
CA ASP A 667 42.65 -9.07 -20.48
C ASP A 667 41.35 -9.85 -20.80
N ASP A 668 40.67 -10.44 -19.79
CA ASP A 668 39.45 -11.24 -20.01
C ASP A 668 38.15 -10.39 -20.11
N VAL A 669 38.13 -9.17 -19.56
CA VAL A 669 36.95 -8.28 -19.58
C VAL A 669 36.99 -7.36 -20.80
N THR A 670 36.48 -7.84 -21.93
CA THR A 670 36.33 -7.02 -23.17
C THR A 670 34.88 -6.62 -23.47
N ASP A 671 33.92 -6.93 -22.59
CA ASP A 671 32.50 -6.56 -22.72
C ASP A 671 31.99 -5.87 -21.43
N PRO A 672 31.36 -4.69 -21.50
CA PRO A 672 30.71 -4.05 -20.34
C PRO A 672 29.61 -4.93 -19.72
N ASP A 673 28.87 -5.64 -20.58
CA ASP A 673 27.77 -6.54 -20.25
C ASP A 673 28.15 -7.67 -19.25
N GLU A 674 29.44 -7.94 -19.02
CA GLU A 674 29.91 -8.95 -18.04
C GLU A 674 30.24 -8.38 -16.64
N LEU A 675 30.09 -7.07 -16.43
CA LEU A 675 30.30 -6.40 -15.13
C LEU A 675 29.10 -6.57 -14.17
N VAL A 676 27.90 -6.78 -14.73
CA VAL A 676 26.64 -6.94 -13.99
C VAL A 676 26.04 -8.33 -14.28
N THR A 677 25.41 -8.96 -13.30
CA THR A 677 24.77 -10.28 -13.43
C THR A 677 23.41 -10.27 -12.75
N ASP A 678 22.33 -10.38 -13.53
CA ASP A 678 20.98 -10.60 -12.98
C ASP A 678 20.88 -12.05 -12.45
N ILE A 679 20.61 -12.19 -11.15
CA ILE A 679 20.43 -13.48 -10.46
C ILE A 679 18.98 -13.72 -10.04
N SER A 680 18.02 -12.96 -10.58
CA SER A 680 16.61 -13.01 -10.19
C SER A 680 15.93 -14.33 -10.52
N ASP A 681 16.34 -15.03 -11.59
CA ASP A 681 15.80 -16.35 -11.92
C ASP A 681 16.40 -17.46 -11.03
N GLU A 682 17.49 -17.19 -10.29
CA GLU A 682 18.06 -18.10 -9.29
C GLU A 682 17.46 -17.94 -7.88
N ASP A 683 16.45 -17.08 -7.73
CA ASP A 683 15.81 -16.73 -6.45
C ASP A 683 15.39 -17.97 -5.64
N LYS A 684 15.75 -17.97 -4.35
CA LYS A 684 15.27 -18.94 -3.35
C LYS A 684 14.28 -18.28 -2.40
N GLU A 685 13.43 -19.08 -1.77
CA GLU A 685 12.45 -18.56 -0.80
C GLU A 685 13.09 -17.91 0.44
N THR A 686 14.36 -18.20 0.71
CA THR A 686 15.19 -17.59 1.76
C THR A 686 15.75 -16.22 1.39
N ASP A 687 15.78 -15.84 0.11
CA ASP A 687 16.40 -14.61 -0.35
C ASP A 687 15.45 -13.42 -0.07
N ILE A 688 15.97 -12.29 0.40
CA ILE A 688 15.14 -11.14 0.83
C ILE A 688 15.43 -9.81 0.13
N THR A 689 16.40 -9.74 -0.80
CA THR A 689 16.79 -8.48 -1.45
C THR A 689 15.98 -8.23 -2.74
N GLY A 690 15.60 -6.96 -3.02
CA GLY A 690 14.95 -6.57 -4.28
C GLY A 690 13.59 -7.22 -4.56
N LYS A 691 12.80 -7.54 -3.52
CA LYS A 691 11.79 -8.61 -3.65
C LYS A 691 10.43 -8.30 -3.03
N VAL A 692 9.38 -8.72 -3.74
CA VAL A 692 7.98 -8.72 -3.28
C VAL A 692 7.49 -10.17 -3.25
N MET A 693 7.05 -10.65 -2.10
CA MET A 693 6.74 -12.06 -1.87
C MET A 693 5.39 -12.28 -1.16
N ASN A 694 4.61 -13.27 -1.59
CA ASN A 694 3.38 -13.70 -0.90
C ASN A 694 2.36 -12.55 -0.68
N CYS A 695 2.38 -11.52 -1.52
CA CYS A 695 1.54 -10.32 -1.36
C CYS A 695 0.24 -10.42 -2.18
N GLN A 696 -0.81 -9.72 -1.74
CA GLN A 696 -2.14 -9.79 -2.37
C GLN A 696 -2.70 -8.39 -2.68
N ASN A 697 -3.00 -8.11 -3.95
CA ASN A 697 -3.85 -6.97 -4.29
C ASN A 697 -5.32 -7.40 -4.44
N LYS A 698 -6.22 -6.66 -3.80
CA LYS A 698 -7.69 -6.80 -3.88
C LYS A 698 -8.37 -5.44 -4.13
N GLY A 699 -7.61 -4.34 -4.13
CA GLY A 699 -8.07 -3.01 -4.49
C GLY A 699 -8.12 -2.81 -6.00
N LYS A 700 -9.02 -1.94 -6.48
CA LYS A 700 -9.04 -1.53 -7.89
C LYS A 700 -7.84 -0.62 -8.20
N ILE A 701 -7.26 -0.76 -9.38
CA ILE A 701 -6.09 0.03 -9.82
C ILE A 701 -6.42 0.79 -11.11
N TYR A 702 -6.18 2.10 -11.10
CA TYR A 702 -6.35 2.99 -12.23
C TYR A 702 -5.05 3.73 -12.57
N GLY A 703 -4.61 3.69 -13.82
CA GLY A 703 -3.41 4.42 -14.27
C GLY A 703 -3.41 4.70 -15.78
N ASP A 704 -2.48 5.53 -16.26
CA ASP A 704 -2.38 5.80 -17.69
C ASP A 704 -1.44 4.84 -18.42
N LEU A 705 -0.32 4.45 -17.81
CA LEU A 705 0.77 3.67 -18.41
C LEU A 705 1.49 2.85 -17.33
N ASN A 706 2.01 1.66 -17.67
CA ASN A 706 2.73 0.77 -16.73
C ASN A 706 1.90 0.48 -15.48
N VAL A 707 0.82 -0.29 -15.62
CA VAL A 707 -0.11 -0.59 -14.51
C VAL A 707 -0.12 -2.08 -14.22
N GLY A 708 0.12 -2.47 -12.96
CA GLY A 708 0.21 -3.88 -12.57
C GLY A 708 -0.50 -4.25 -11.28
N GLY A 709 -0.96 -5.49 -11.15
CA GLY A 709 -1.64 -5.94 -9.94
C GLY A 709 -0.75 -5.98 -8.70
N ILE A 710 0.56 -6.17 -8.86
CA ILE A 710 1.57 -6.15 -7.78
C ILE A 710 2.56 -5.02 -7.99
N ALA A 711 3.14 -4.86 -9.19
CA ALA A 711 4.12 -3.83 -9.50
C ALA A 711 3.74 -3.04 -10.78
N GLY A 712 3.84 -1.72 -10.78
CA GLY A 712 3.68 -0.93 -12.01
C GLY A 712 4.80 -1.23 -13.01
N SER A 713 6.04 -1.24 -12.55
CA SER A 713 7.22 -1.62 -13.34
C SER A 713 8.33 -2.33 -12.55
N MET A 714 9.18 -3.05 -13.27
CA MET A 714 10.42 -3.68 -12.79
C MET A 714 11.58 -3.21 -13.67
N SER A 715 12.28 -2.15 -13.25
CA SER A 715 13.32 -1.46 -14.04
C SER A 715 14.15 -0.51 -13.16
N ARG A 716 15.41 -0.25 -13.56
CA ARG A 716 16.22 0.84 -12.99
C ARG A 716 15.54 2.21 -13.24
N GLU A 717 15.76 3.17 -12.35
CA GLU A 717 15.53 4.60 -12.62
C GLU A 717 16.80 5.21 -13.26
N ASN A 718 16.63 6.22 -14.11
CA ASN A 718 17.69 6.72 -15.01
C ASN A 718 18.81 7.54 -14.33
N ASP A 719 18.67 7.90 -13.05
CA ASP A 719 19.50 8.93 -12.42
C ASP A 719 20.89 8.46 -11.96
N LEU A 720 21.13 7.14 -11.88
CA LEU A 720 22.44 6.52 -11.63
C LEU A 720 22.48 5.12 -12.28
N ASP A 721 23.02 5.00 -13.50
CA ASP A 721 23.26 3.68 -14.10
C ASP A 721 24.71 3.24 -13.84
N PRO A 722 24.96 2.19 -13.03
CA PRO A 722 26.31 1.70 -12.76
C PRO A 722 27.04 1.18 -14.01
N GLU A 723 26.36 1.00 -15.15
CA GLU A 723 27.00 0.62 -16.41
C GLU A 723 27.54 1.82 -17.21
N ASP A 724 26.95 3.01 -17.10
CA ASP A 724 27.31 4.20 -17.90
C ASP A 724 28.04 5.29 -17.06
N ASP A 725 27.69 5.48 -15.78
CA ASP A 725 28.32 6.47 -14.89
C ASP A 725 29.71 6.03 -14.34
N ILE A 726 29.98 4.72 -14.31
CA ILE A 726 31.19 4.14 -13.72
C ILE A 726 32.32 4.09 -14.76
N THR A 727 32.85 5.26 -15.13
CA THR A 727 34.04 5.35 -16.00
C THR A 727 35.33 4.93 -15.26
N LEU A 728 35.51 3.62 -15.05
CA LEU A 728 36.69 3.06 -14.40
C LEU A 728 37.95 3.27 -15.25
N ASN A 729 38.83 4.15 -14.79
CA ASN A 729 40.19 4.28 -15.31
C ASN A 729 41.06 3.11 -14.84
N THR A 730 40.81 1.92 -15.41
CA THR A 730 41.59 0.66 -15.40
C THR A 730 42.78 0.63 -14.44
N THR A 731 42.59 0.09 -13.23
CA THR A 731 43.64 -0.73 -12.58
C THR A 731 43.09 -1.61 -11.45
N SER A 732 43.35 -2.92 -11.55
CA SER A 732 43.31 -3.96 -10.51
C SER A 732 41.97 -4.53 -10.02
N MET A 733 41.88 -5.86 -10.13
CA MET A 733 40.91 -6.82 -9.57
C MET A 733 39.50 -6.84 -10.17
N ASN A 734 39.08 -8.04 -10.61
CA ASN A 734 37.79 -8.27 -11.24
C ASN A 734 36.71 -8.46 -10.15
N PHE A 735 35.79 -7.50 -10.08
CA PHE A 735 34.55 -7.58 -9.33
C PHE A 735 33.36 -7.68 -10.30
N ARG A 736 32.23 -8.18 -9.81
CA ARG A 736 30.95 -8.23 -10.52
C ARG A 736 29.84 -7.73 -9.60
N TYR A 737 28.89 -6.99 -10.15
CA TYR A 737 27.66 -6.63 -9.44
C TYR A 737 26.59 -7.68 -9.68
N GLN A 738 26.08 -8.32 -8.62
CA GLN A 738 24.87 -9.12 -8.71
C GLN A 738 23.64 -8.23 -8.52
N GLN A 739 22.63 -8.40 -9.36
CA GLN A 739 21.34 -7.70 -9.28
C GLN A 739 20.20 -8.69 -9.06
N ARG A 740 19.25 -8.33 -8.19
CA ARG A 740 18.02 -9.09 -7.95
C ARG A 740 16.82 -8.15 -7.97
N ILE A 741 15.79 -8.49 -8.74
CA ILE A 741 14.47 -7.86 -8.74
C ILE A 741 13.38 -8.92 -9.00
N VAL A 742 12.60 -9.27 -7.97
CA VAL A 742 11.77 -10.49 -7.98
C VAL A 742 10.36 -10.24 -7.45
N ILE A 743 9.34 -10.72 -8.18
CA ILE A 743 7.97 -10.89 -7.66
C ILE A 743 7.69 -12.38 -7.55
N ARG A 744 7.32 -12.84 -6.34
CA ARG A 744 7.14 -14.28 -6.06
C ARG A 744 5.89 -14.61 -5.28
N LYS A 745 5.21 -15.72 -5.62
CA LYS A 745 4.02 -16.25 -4.92
C LYS A 745 2.93 -15.20 -4.64
N SER A 746 2.85 -14.16 -5.46
CA SER A 746 1.98 -12.99 -5.21
C SER A 746 0.77 -13.02 -6.15
N GLU A 747 -0.34 -12.46 -5.70
CA GLU A 747 -1.66 -12.65 -6.30
C GLU A 747 -2.39 -11.31 -6.50
N ASN A 748 -2.97 -11.10 -7.68
CA ASN A 748 -3.90 -10.03 -7.93
C ASN A 748 -5.33 -10.56 -8.10
N LYS A 749 -6.26 -10.01 -7.30
CA LYS A 749 -7.72 -10.15 -7.41
C LYS A 749 -8.41 -8.79 -7.62
N GLY A 750 -7.64 -7.72 -7.74
CA GLY A 750 -8.14 -6.39 -8.06
C GLY A 750 -8.37 -6.23 -9.56
N VAL A 751 -9.44 -5.52 -9.93
CA VAL A 751 -9.66 -5.08 -11.32
C VAL A 751 -8.66 -3.98 -11.67
N ILE A 752 -8.02 -4.10 -12.83
CA ILE A 752 -7.00 -3.19 -13.32
C ILE A 752 -7.54 -2.46 -14.56
N THR A 753 -7.39 -1.14 -14.60
CA THR A 753 -7.77 -0.32 -15.76
C THR A 753 -6.67 0.68 -16.12
N GLY A 754 -6.02 0.43 -17.24
CA GLY A 754 -5.07 1.32 -17.90
C GLY A 754 -5.74 2.20 -18.96
N LYS A 755 -5.09 3.30 -19.34
CA LYS A 755 -5.51 4.12 -20.50
C LYS A 755 -4.65 3.94 -21.75
N LYS A 756 -3.50 3.30 -21.61
CA LYS A 756 -2.51 3.05 -22.66
C LYS A 756 -1.85 1.69 -22.45
N ASP A 757 -0.55 1.61 -22.73
CA ASP A 757 0.18 0.37 -22.92
C ASP A 757 0.68 -0.25 -21.60
N CYS A 758 1.12 -1.51 -21.68
CA CYS A 758 1.81 -2.24 -20.61
C CYS A 758 0.96 -2.38 -19.34
N ILE A 759 -0.19 -3.06 -19.48
CA ILE A 759 -1.16 -3.29 -18.41
C ILE A 759 -1.18 -4.79 -18.07
N GLY A 760 -0.80 -5.17 -16.85
CA GLY A 760 -0.58 -6.57 -16.48
C GLY A 760 -1.24 -7.01 -15.17
N GLY A 761 -1.70 -8.26 -15.11
CA GLY A 761 -2.31 -8.82 -13.89
C GLY A 761 -1.38 -8.87 -12.69
N ILE A 762 -0.06 -8.92 -12.88
CA ILE A 762 0.97 -8.86 -11.82
C ILE A 762 1.92 -7.67 -12.04
N VAL A 763 2.46 -7.49 -13.24
CA VAL A 763 3.41 -6.42 -13.57
C VAL A 763 3.04 -5.68 -14.85
N GLY A 764 3.02 -4.35 -14.83
CA GLY A 764 2.74 -3.56 -16.03
C GLY A 764 3.86 -3.67 -17.07
N ASN A 765 5.04 -3.15 -16.71
CA ASN A 765 6.24 -3.13 -17.57
C ASN A 765 7.44 -3.80 -16.88
N MET A 766 7.84 -4.98 -17.35
CA MET A 766 8.96 -5.75 -16.82
C MET A 766 10.16 -5.71 -17.77
N VAL A 767 11.22 -4.98 -17.38
CA VAL A 767 12.47 -4.89 -18.16
C VAL A 767 13.51 -5.86 -17.60
N LEU A 768 13.62 -5.93 -16.26
CA LEU A 768 14.58 -6.77 -15.55
C LEU A 768 13.87 -7.79 -14.64
N GLY A 769 14.62 -8.78 -14.14
CA GLY A 769 14.18 -9.59 -13.01
C GLY A 769 13.39 -10.84 -13.34
N SER A 770 12.59 -11.32 -12.39
CA SER A 770 11.77 -12.53 -12.57
C SER A 770 10.42 -12.49 -11.85
N VAL A 771 9.39 -13.03 -12.51
CA VAL A 771 8.04 -13.24 -11.94
C VAL A 771 7.81 -14.75 -11.78
N ILE A 772 7.68 -15.21 -10.53
CA ILE A 772 7.81 -16.62 -10.15
C ILE A 772 6.58 -17.08 -9.35
N SER A 773 5.90 -18.12 -9.82
CA SER A 773 4.73 -18.74 -9.13
C SER A 773 3.59 -17.75 -8.78
N CYS A 774 3.34 -16.72 -9.60
CA CYS A 774 2.36 -15.65 -9.32
C CYS A 774 0.99 -15.87 -9.99
N ILE A 775 -0.07 -15.24 -9.47
CA ILE A 775 -1.47 -15.50 -9.85
C ILE A 775 -2.21 -14.22 -10.26
N GLY A 776 -2.69 -14.16 -11.51
CA GLY A 776 -3.61 -13.13 -12.00
C GLY A 776 -5.05 -13.63 -12.04
N ASP A 777 -5.84 -13.28 -11.01
CA ASP A 777 -7.24 -13.67 -10.76
C ASP A 777 -8.16 -12.43 -10.69
N GLY A 778 -7.86 -11.42 -11.51
CA GLY A 778 -8.59 -10.15 -11.58
C GLY A 778 -8.50 -9.53 -12.98
N ASP A 779 -9.60 -8.98 -13.48
CA ASP A 779 -9.76 -8.53 -14.86
C ASP A 779 -8.85 -7.35 -15.24
N VAL A 780 -8.31 -7.37 -16.46
CA VAL A 780 -7.27 -6.43 -16.93
C VAL A 780 -7.71 -5.75 -18.23
N THR A 781 -7.92 -4.43 -18.17
CA THR A 781 -8.41 -3.63 -19.29
C THR A 781 -7.48 -2.46 -19.62
N SER A 782 -7.23 -2.22 -20.92
CA SER A 782 -6.77 -0.92 -21.44
C SER A 782 -7.88 -0.21 -22.22
N GLU A 783 -8.10 1.08 -21.96
CA GLU A 783 -9.09 1.91 -22.68
C GLU A 783 -8.69 2.25 -24.14
N GLY A 784 -7.43 2.01 -24.53
CA GLY A 784 -6.90 2.45 -25.83
C GLY A 784 -5.39 2.30 -25.98
N GLY A 785 -4.86 1.11 -25.65
CA GLY A 785 -3.43 0.79 -25.74
C GLY A 785 -3.13 -0.70 -25.90
N ASP A 786 -1.85 -0.98 -26.09
CA ASP A 786 -1.31 -2.31 -26.42
C ASP A 786 -0.71 -3.03 -25.20
N MET A 787 -0.32 -4.30 -25.38
CA MET A 787 0.48 -5.06 -24.39
C MET A 787 -0.29 -5.24 -23.07
N VAL A 788 -1.40 -5.97 -23.17
CA VAL A 788 -2.28 -6.34 -22.05
C VAL A 788 -2.09 -7.83 -21.73
N GLY A 789 -1.91 -8.20 -20.46
CA GLY A 789 -1.82 -9.61 -20.13
C GLY A 789 -2.11 -10.01 -18.68
N GLY A 790 -2.42 -11.29 -18.47
CA GLY A 790 -2.88 -11.80 -17.18
C GLY A 790 -1.78 -11.92 -16.12
N ILE A 791 -0.49 -11.89 -16.50
CA ILE A 791 0.64 -11.73 -15.58
C ILE A 791 1.42 -10.46 -15.91
N ALA A 792 1.86 -10.28 -17.16
CA ALA A 792 2.62 -9.11 -17.59
C ALA A 792 1.94 -8.37 -18.76
N GLY A 793 2.03 -7.04 -18.76
CA GLY A 793 1.73 -6.26 -19.96
C GLY A 793 2.86 -6.45 -20.99
N PHE A 794 4.05 -5.98 -20.63
CA PHE A 794 5.31 -6.22 -21.35
C PHE A 794 6.32 -6.96 -20.45
N SER A 795 7.07 -7.90 -21.02
CA SER A 795 8.23 -8.54 -20.37
C SER A 795 9.38 -8.83 -21.32
N ASP A 796 10.55 -8.23 -21.05
CA ASP A 796 11.84 -8.56 -21.68
C ASP A 796 12.70 -9.53 -20.84
N SER A 797 12.10 -10.17 -19.82
CA SER A 797 12.77 -11.14 -18.93
C SER A 797 11.86 -12.35 -18.63
N THR A 798 12.19 -13.15 -17.61
CA THR A 798 11.56 -14.45 -17.31
C THR A 798 10.28 -14.35 -16.47
N ILE A 799 9.19 -14.91 -17.01
CA ILE A 799 7.98 -15.26 -16.26
C ILE A 799 7.92 -16.80 -16.17
N ARG A 800 7.78 -17.36 -14.96
CA ARG A 800 7.60 -18.81 -14.81
C ARG A 800 6.65 -19.24 -13.69
N GLU A 801 6.16 -20.49 -13.80
CA GLU A 801 5.26 -21.15 -12.84
C GLU A 801 3.94 -20.38 -12.57
N SER A 802 3.65 -19.36 -13.39
CA SER A 802 2.65 -18.35 -13.10
C SER A 802 1.32 -18.65 -13.80
N SER A 803 0.22 -18.21 -13.21
CA SER A 803 -1.13 -18.64 -13.54
C SER A 803 -2.10 -17.49 -13.75
N ALA A 804 -2.78 -17.44 -14.89
CA ALA A 804 -3.76 -16.40 -15.20
C ALA A 804 -5.18 -16.95 -15.44
N LYS A 805 -6.14 -16.42 -14.68
CA LYS A 805 -7.57 -16.63 -14.83
C LYS A 805 -8.33 -15.30 -14.73
N CYS A 806 -8.44 -14.59 -15.86
CA CYS A 806 -9.02 -13.24 -15.92
C CYS A 806 -9.62 -12.95 -17.30
N ALA A 807 -10.56 -11.99 -17.36
CA ALA A 807 -10.94 -11.37 -18.62
C ALA A 807 -9.92 -10.30 -19.01
N LEU A 808 -9.60 -10.22 -20.31
CA LEU A 808 -8.65 -9.26 -20.88
C LEU A 808 -9.33 -8.36 -21.93
N SER A 809 -8.89 -7.10 -22.02
CA SER A 809 -9.39 -6.11 -22.99
C SER A 809 -8.31 -5.10 -23.39
N GLY A 810 -8.16 -4.79 -24.68
CA GLY A 810 -7.20 -3.79 -25.19
C GLY A 810 -7.22 -3.66 -26.72
N GLU A 811 -6.25 -2.95 -27.32
CA GLU A 811 -6.18 -2.81 -28.78
C GLU A 811 -5.41 -3.96 -29.46
N ASN A 812 -4.13 -4.13 -29.15
CA ASN A 812 -3.27 -5.19 -29.71
C ASN A 812 -2.37 -5.83 -28.64
N GLN A 813 -1.78 -6.98 -28.97
CA GLN A 813 -0.78 -7.67 -28.12
C GLN A 813 -1.42 -8.06 -26.76
N ILE A 814 -2.46 -8.89 -26.82
CA ILE A 814 -3.21 -9.37 -25.67
C ILE A 814 -2.87 -10.85 -25.41
N GLY A 815 -2.30 -11.14 -24.24
CA GLY A 815 -1.75 -12.46 -23.91
C GLY A 815 -2.14 -12.94 -22.53
N GLY A 816 -2.61 -14.19 -22.42
CA GLY A 816 -3.04 -14.73 -21.12
C GLY A 816 -1.95 -14.71 -20.04
N ILE A 817 -0.68 -14.92 -20.39
CA ILE A 817 0.45 -14.66 -19.48
C ILE A 817 1.05 -13.28 -19.77
N ALA A 818 1.50 -13.01 -21.00
CA ALA A 818 2.19 -11.76 -21.34
C ALA A 818 1.64 -11.11 -22.62
N GLY A 819 1.27 -9.82 -22.58
CA GLY A 819 0.84 -9.09 -23.78
C GLY A 819 1.90 -9.10 -24.88
N SER A 820 3.12 -8.68 -24.53
CA SER A 820 4.36 -9.02 -25.25
C SER A 820 5.36 -9.64 -24.28
N GLY A 821 5.92 -10.81 -24.59
CA GLY A 821 6.84 -11.53 -23.69
C GLY A 821 7.98 -12.24 -24.41
N LYS A 822 9.09 -12.46 -23.69
CA LYS A 822 10.34 -13.08 -24.18
C LYS A 822 10.54 -14.50 -23.63
N SER A 823 10.73 -14.63 -22.31
CA SER A 823 10.94 -15.91 -21.62
C SER A 823 9.68 -16.26 -20.81
N ILE A 824 9.01 -17.35 -21.16
CA ILE A 824 7.75 -17.79 -20.52
C ILE A 824 7.78 -19.31 -20.34
N LYS A 825 7.78 -19.79 -19.08
CA LYS A 825 8.06 -21.19 -18.75
C LYS A 825 7.07 -21.79 -17.75
N ASN A 826 6.55 -23.00 -18.02
CA ASN A 826 5.68 -23.72 -17.07
C ASN A 826 4.51 -22.86 -16.55
N CYS A 827 3.94 -22.01 -17.41
CA CYS A 827 2.84 -21.11 -17.07
C CYS A 827 1.49 -21.67 -17.54
N TYR A 828 0.44 -21.36 -16.78
CA TYR A 828 -0.91 -21.89 -16.96
C TYR A 828 -1.90 -20.76 -17.24
N SER A 829 -2.84 -20.94 -18.16
CA SER A 829 -3.89 -19.94 -18.37
C SER A 829 -5.27 -20.48 -18.74
N MET A 830 -6.27 -19.68 -18.39
CA MET A 830 -7.66 -19.82 -18.78
C MET A 830 -8.22 -18.40 -18.86
N ILE A 831 -8.42 -17.87 -20.07
CA ILE A 831 -8.77 -16.45 -20.27
C ILE A 831 -9.94 -16.27 -21.24
N GLU A 832 -10.61 -15.12 -21.11
CA GLU A 832 -11.56 -14.59 -22.09
C GLU A 832 -11.04 -13.23 -22.61
N ILE A 833 -10.79 -13.12 -23.92
CA ILE A 833 -10.47 -11.84 -24.56
C ILE A 833 -11.79 -11.21 -24.99
N THR A 834 -12.16 -10.11 -24.34
CA THR A 834 -13.45 -9.43 -24.54
C THR A 834 -13.40 -8.43 -25.70
N GLU A 835 -12.35 -7.60 -25.76
CA GLU A 835 -12.01 -6.75 -26.90
C GLU A 835 -10.51 -6.91 -27.26
N GLY A 836 -10.19 -6.86 -28.56
CA GLY A 836 -8.83 -7.04 -29.09
C GLY A 836 -8.83 -7.17 -30.62
N THR A 837 -7.74 -6.76 -31.28
CA THR A 837 -7.69 -6.71 -32.76
C THR A 837 -6.57 -7.53 -33.42
N ASN A 838 -5.32 -7.39 -32.98
CA ASN A 838 -4.16 -8.11 -33.53
C ASN A 838 -3.28 -8.66 -32.39
N TYR A 839 -2.48 -9.70 -32.66
CA TYR A 839 -1.56 -10.31 -31.70
C TYR A 839 -2.29 -10.79 -30.43
N LEU A 840 -3.13 -11.82 -30.58
CA LEU A 840 -3.99 -12.35 -29.52
C LEU A 840 -3.61 -13.80 -29.21
N GLY A 841 -3.44 -14.15 -27.93
CA GLY A 841 -3.14 -15.52 -27.54
C GLY A 841 -3.36 -15.87 -26.07
N SER A 842 -3.51 -17.16 -25.76
CA SER A 842 -3.71 -17.65 -24.39
C SER A 842 -2.43 -17.69 -23.56
N ILE A 843 -1.25 -17.76 -24.18
CA ILE A 843 0.04 -17.63 -23.47
C ILE A 843 0.61 -16.24 -23.71
N ALA A 844 0.79 -15.83 -24.96
CA ALA A 844 1.27 -14.49 -25.29
C ALA A 844 0.50 -13.85 -26.44
N GLY A 845 0.32 -12.53 -26.40
CA GLY A 845 -0.19 -11.80 -27.56
C GLY A 845 0.87 -11.80 -28.68
N LYS A 846 2.11 -11.49 -28.29
CA LYS A 846 3.31 -11.50 -29.12
C LYS A 846 4.50 -12.07 -28.35
N ALA A 847 5.27 -12.93 -28.99
CA ALA A 847 6.58 -13.41 -28.53
C ALA A 847 7.38 -13.95 -29.74
N ASP A 848 8.71 -13.99 -29.69
CA ASP A 848 9.46 -14.76 -30.70
C ASP A 848 9.49 -16.23 -30.29
N VAL A 849 9.02 -17.13 -31.16
CA VAL A 849 8.97 -18.57 -30.87
C VAL A 849 10.36 -19.22 -30.77
N ASN A 850 11.41 -18.52 -31.20
CA ASN A 850 12.81 -18.93 -31.02
C ASN A 850 13.36 -18.56 -29.63
N ASP A 851 12.69 -17.68 -28.88
CA ASP A 851 13.04 -17.37 -27.48
C ASP A 851 12.70 -18.55 -26.54
N ASP A 852 13.09 -18.40 -25.27
CA ASP A 852 12.98 -19.40 -24.21
C ASP A 852 11.55 -19.54 -23.65
N ILE A 853 10.66 -19.93 -24.55
CA ILE A 853 9.25 -20.25 -24.30
C ILE A 853 9.12 -21.77 -24.28
N SER A 854 8.65 -22.35 -23.17
CA SER A 854 8.54 -23.81 -23.01
C SER A 854 7.48 -24.21 -21.96
N GLU A 855 6.89 -25.40 -22.12
CA GLU A 855 6.03 -26.05 -21.12
C GLU A 855 4.79 -25.24 -20.68
N ASN A 856 4.28 -24.32 -21.51
CA ASN A 856 3.11 -23.52 -21.15
C ASN A 856 1.80 -24.17 -21.65
N TYR A 857 0.78 -24.14 -20.80
CA TYR A 857 -0.49 -24.85 -21.00
C TYR A 857 -1.70 -23.92 -20.83
N PHE A 858 -2.75 -24.14 -21.62
CA PHE A 858 -4.00 -23.39 -21.49
C PHE A 858 -5.24 -24.23 -21.76
N VAL A 859 -6.39 -23.78 -21.26
CA VAL A 859 -7.66 -24.53 -21.38
C VAL A 859 -8.21 -24.50 -22.82
N GLU A 860 -8.53 -25.68 -23.36
CA GLU A 860 -9.18 -25.85 -24.66
C GLU A 860 -10.56 -25.15 -24.68
N GLY A 861 -10.66 -24.11 -25.51
CA GLY A 861 -11.81 -23.20 -25.58
C GLY A 861 -11.38 -21.73 -25.58
N CYS A 862 -10.26 -21.43 -24.92
CA CYS A 862 -9.57 -20.13 -25.01
C CYS A 862 -8.91 -19.93 -26.40
N PRO A 863 -8.44 -18.71 -26.73
CA PRO A 863 -7.66 -18.44 -27.95
C PRO A 863 -6.44 -19.36 -28.14
N ALA A 864 -5.87 -19.41 -29.34
CA ALA A 864 -4.64 -20.18 -29.60
C ALA A 864 -3.43 -19.61 -28.82
N GLY A 865 -2.32 -20.36 -28.75
CA GLY A 865 -1.23 -20.10 -27.81
C GLY A 865 -0.54 -18.72 -27.91
N ILE A 866 0.01 -18.39 -29.08
CA ILE A 866 0.81 -17.19 -29.37
C ILE A 866 0.42 -16.66 -30.75
N ASP A 867 0.04 -15.39 -30.87
CA ASP A 867 -0.40 -14.74 -32.13
C ASP A 867 -1.31 -15.64 -33.00
N GLY A 868 -2.40 -16.16 -32.41
CA GLY A 868 -3.34 -17.03 -33.11
C GLY A 868 -2.82 -18.44 -33.45
N ILE A 869 -1.62 -18.84 -33.02
CA ILE A 869 -1.01 -20.16 -33.30
C ILE A 869 -0.65 -20.88 -31.99
N SER A 870 -1.02 -22.16 -31.89
CA SER A 870 -0.59 -23.03 -30.78
C SER A 870 0.63 -23.85 -31.20
N TYR A 871 1.65 -23.89 -30.33
CA TYR A 871 2.93 -24.54 -30.61
C TYR A 871 3.14 -25.73 -29.67
N GLU A 872 3.47 -26.89 -30.23
CA GLU A 872 3.82 -28.09 -29.45
C GLU A 872 5.04 -27.80 -28.55
N GLU A 873 5.03 -28.34 -27.33
CA GLU A 873 6.06 -28.13 -26.28
C GLU A 873 6.28 -26.66 -25.81
N LYS A 874 5.67 -25.66 -26.45
CA LYS A 874 5.82 -24.22 -26.10
C LYS A 874 4.55 -23.54 -25.57
N ALA A 875 3.40 -23.79 -26.19
CA ALA A 875 2.11 -23.17 -25.86
C ALA A 875 0.94 -24.07 -26.31
N GLN A 876 0.54 -25.00 -25.45
CA GLN A 876 -0.35 -26.12 -25.79
C GLN A 876 -1.77 -26.00 -25.18
N PRO A 877 -2.85 -26.16 -25.98
CA PRO A 877 -4.20 -26.32 -25.45
C PRO A 877 -4.38 -27.71 -24.83
N LEU A 878 -5.08 -27.78 -23.69
CA LEU A 878 -5.47 -29.02 -23.04
C LEU A 878 -6.97 -29.03 -22.68
N PRO A 879 -7.69 -30.15 -22.88
CA PRO A 879 -9.06 -30.29 -22.38
C PRO A 879 -9.12 -30.02 -20.88
N TYR A 880 -10.12 -29.26 -20.41
CA TYR A 880 -10.22 -28.82 -18.99
C TYR A 880 -10.02 -29.96 -17.96
N GLY A 881 -10.62 -31.14 -18.20
CA GLY A 881 -10.45 -32.30 -17.33
C GLY A 881 -9.07 -32.98 -17.35
N SER A 882 -8.21 -32.65 -18.32
CA SER A 882 -6.79 -33.00 -18.34
C SER A 882 -5.93 -31.88 -17.75
N PHE A 883 -6.33 -30.62 -17.94
CA PHE A 883 -5.67 -29.45 -17.38
C PHE A 883 -5.72 -29.48 -15.83
N LEU A 884 -6.85 -29.88 -15.23
CA LEU A 884 -6.97 -30.10 -13.78
C LEU A 884 -6.15 -31.29 -13.21
N CYS A 885 -5.32 -31.96 -14.01
CA CYS A 885 -4.47 -33.09 -13.56
C CYS A 885 -3.01 -32.70 -13.28
N PHE A 886 -2.62 -31.42 -13.35
CA PHE A 886 -1.33 -30.96 -12.86
C PHE A 886 -1.37 -30.81 -11.33
N ASP A 887 -0.40 -31.42 -10.63
CA ASP A 887 -0.39 -31.48 -9.15
C ASP A 887 -0.24 -30.10 -8.49
N ASP A 888 0.48 -29.17 -9.12
CA ASP A 888 0.78 -27.82 -8.59
C ASP A 888 -0.22 -26.73 -9.07
N LEU A 889 -1.34 -27.11 -9.69
CA LEU A 889 -2.27 -26.16 -10.32
C LEU A 889 -3.08 -25.33 -9.29
N PRO A 890 -3.07 -23.97 -9.37
CA PRO A 890 -3.82 -23.12 -8.43
C PRO A 890 -5.33 -23.36 -8.37
N VAL A 891 -5.90 -23.15 -7.17
CA VAL A 891 -7.31 -23.42 -6.84
C VAL A 891 -8.30 -22.63 -7.71
N ILE A 892 -7.89 -21.47 -8.25
CA ILE A 892 -8.71 -20.60 -9.11
C ILE A 892 -9.35 -21.35 -10.28
N TYR A 893 -8.67 -22.35 -10.85
CA TYR A 893 -9.14 -23.11 -12.01
C TYR A 893 -10.19 -24.17 -11.66
N GLN A 894 -10.34 -24.56 -10.40
CA GLN A 894 -11.17 -25.72 -9.99
C GLN A 894 -12.67 -25.48 -10.12
N ASN A 895 -13.11 -24.22 -10.20
CA ASN A 895 -14.53 -23.84 -10.24
C ASN A 895 -14.78 -22.66 -11.19
N ILE A 896 -16.04 -22.49 -11.58
CA ILE A 896 -16.54 -21.30 -12.28
C ILE A 896 -17.26 -20.38 -11.28
N THR A 897 -17.03 -19.07 -11.38
CA THR A 897 -17.48 -18.07 -10.41
C THR A 897 -18.43 -17.04 -11.03
N LEU A 898 -19.58 -16.82 -10.40
CA LEU A 898 -20.48 -15.69 -10.71
C LEU A 898 -20.47 -14.70 -9.54
N THR A 899 -19.97 -13.49 -9.79
CA THR A 899 -19.74 -12.45 -8.78
C THR A 899 -20.74 -11.32 -8.95
N PHE A 900 -21.67 -11.16 -8.00
CA PHE A 900 -22.75 -10.16 -8.08
C PHE A 900 -22.36 -8.87 -7.35
N MET A 901 -22.25 -7.75 -8.08
CA MET A 901 -21.71 -6.47 -7.62
C MET A 901 -22.75 -5.34 -7.68
N ALA A 902 -22.84 -4.49 -6.66
CA ALA A 902 -23.77 -3.36 -6.64
C ALA A 902 -23.14 -2.11 -6.01
N ASP A 903 -23.10 -1.01 -6.76
CA ASP A 903 -22.37 0.22 -6.38
C ASP A 903 -20.94 -0.10 -5.87
N ASP A 904 -20.20 -0.88 -6.67
CA ASP A 904 -18.85 -1.39 -6.39
C ASP A 904 -18.69 -2.26 -5.13
N ARG A 905 -19.79 -2.78 -4.56
CA ARG A 905 -19.76 -3.68 -3.41
C ARG A 905 -20.18 -5.09 -3.79
N LEU A 906 -19.47 -6.08 -3.27
CA LEU A 906 -19.86 -7.49 -3.38
C LEU A 906 -21.19 -7.73 -2.65
N VAL A 907 -22.17 -8.29 -3.37
CA VAL A 907 -23.47 -8.71 -2.82
C VAL A 907 -23.46 -10.20 -2.52
N THR A 908 -22.96 -11.03 -3.43
CA THR A 908 -22.70 -12.46 -3.21
C THR A 908 -21.83 -13.02 -4.34
N THR A 909 -21.20 -14.16 -4.08
CA THR A 909 -20.53 -14.99 -5.07
C THR A 909 -21.26 -16.34 -5.18
N VAL A 910 -21.37 -16.91 -6.38
CA VAL A 910 -21.92 -18.24 -6.62
C VAL A 910 -20.91 -19.09 -7.37
N THR A 911 -20.54 -20.22 -6.78
CA THR A 911 -19.60 -21.21 -7.35
C THR A 911 -20.36 -22.28 -8.12
N LEU A 912 -19.86 -22.65 -9.31
CA LEU A 912 -20.47 -23.59 -10.25
C LEU A 912 -19.41 -24.55 -10.84
N SER A 913 -19.86 -25.71 -11.32
CA SER A 913 -19.01 -26.65 -12.06
C SER A 913 -18.74 -26.16 -13.49
N TYR A 914 -17.60 -26.53 -14.08
CA TYR A 914 -17.32 -26.21 -15.49
C TYR A 914 -18.39 -26.80 -16.43
N GLY A 915 -19.04 -25.93 -17.21
CA GLY A 915 -20.14 -26.26 -18.10
C GLY A 915 -21.52 -26.35 -17.43
N GLU A 916 -21.65 -25.99 -16.15
CA GLU A 916 -22.93 -25.93 -15.44
C GLU A 916 -23.77 -24.70 -15.86
N SER A 917 -25.09 -24.79 -15.77
CA SER A 917 -26.01 -23.67 -16.04
C SER A 917 -26.53 -23.07 -14.74
N PHE A 918 -26.48 -21.75 -14.63
CA PHE A 918 -27.08 -21.03 -13.51
C PHE A 918 -28.62 -21.05 -13.59
N ASP A 919 -29.26 -21.19 -12.43
CA ASP A 919 -30.72 -21.20 -12.29
C ASP A 919 -31.22 -19.78 -11.99
N PRO A 920 -31.92 -19.10 -12.92
CA PRO A 920 -32.35 -17.70 -12.72
C PRO A 920 -33.33 -17.50 -11.55
N THR A 921 -33.93 -18.58 -11.01
CA THR A 921 -34.77 -18.47 -9.81
C THR A 921 -33.96 -18.28 -8.52
N LYS A 922 -32.64 -18.48 -8.57
CA LYS A 922 -31.67 -18.28 -7.48
C LYS A 922 -30.99 -16.90 -7.51
N LEU A 923 -31.41 -15.99 -8.39
CA LEU A 923 -30.82 -14.63 -8.44
C LEU A 923 -30.89 -13.93 -7.07
N PRO A 924 -29.79 -13.33 -6.58
CA PRO A 924 -29.81 -12.56 -5.35
C PRO A 924 -30.73 -11.34 -5.49
N LYS A 925 -31.29 -10.86 -4.37
CA LYS A 925 -32.05 -9.61 -4.38
C LYS A 925 -31.08 -8.45 -4.62
N VAL A 926 -31.33 -7.64 -5.66
CA VAL A 926 -30.61 -6.38 -5.89
C VAL A 926 -30.78 -5.47 -4.66
N PRO A 927 -29.71 -4.84 -4.13
CA PRO A 927 -29.82 -3.86 -3.05
C PRO A 927 -30.71 -2.66 -3.40
N GLU A 928 -31.26 -1.99 -2.38
CA GLU A 928 -32.18 -0.86 -2.59
C GLU A 928 -31.43 0.48 -2.56
N LYS A 929 -31.39 1.16 -3.71
CA LYS A 929 -30.76 2.47 -3.88
C LYS A 929 -31.82 3.58 -3.91
N LYS A 930 -31.70 4.54 -2.98
CA LYS A 930 -32.71 5.62 -2.80
C LYS A 930 -32.85 6.48 -4.06
N GLY A 931 -34.03 6.46 -4.67
CA GLY A 931 -34.33 7.19 -5.91
C GLY A 931 -34.21 6.37 -7.19
N TYR A 932 -33.76 5.11 -7.10
CA TYR A 932 -33.51 4.24 -8.25
C TYR A 932 -34.24 2.89 -8.13
N ALA A 933 -34.60 2.34 -9.28
CA ALA A 933 -34.98 0.94 -9.44
C ALA A 933 -33.76 0.13 -9.89
N GLY A 934 -33.31 -0.81 -9.06
CA GLY A 934 -32.23 -1.73 -9.41
C GLY A 934 -32.72 -2.96 -10.19
N LYS A 935 -31.97 -3.38 -11.20
CA LYS A 935 -31.99 -4.72 -11.80
C LYS A 935 -30.54 -5.26 -11.89
N TRP A 936 -30.36 -6.57 -11.99
CA TRP A 936 -29.10 -7.10 -12.52
C TRP A 936 -29.00 -6.81 -14.02
N GLU A 937 -27.79 -6.68 -14.54
CA GLU A 937 -27.58 -6.70 -15.99
C GLU A 937 -27.85 -8.08 -16.60
N ASP A 938 -27.97 -8.12 -17.93
CA ASP A 938 -28.32 -9.32 -18.68
C ASP A 938 -27.04 -10.12 -18.99
N PHE A 939 -26.88 -11.29 -18.38
CA PHE A 939 -25.66 -12.13 -18.44
C PHE A 939 -25.97 -13.56 -18.94
N ASN A 940 -24.93 -14.34 -19.29
CA ASN A 940 -25.14 -15.73 -19.71
C ASN A 940 -25.49 -16.61 -18.50
N THR A 941 -26.50 -17.48 -18.63
CA THR A 941 -26.91 -18.43 -17.60
C THR A 941 -26.74 -19.90 -18.01
N SER A 942 -26.26 -20.17 -19.23
CA SER A 942 -26.24 -21.52 -19.81
C SER A 942 -24.83 -21.98 -20.15
N SER A 943 -24.47 -23.19 -19.70
CA SER A 943 -23.20 -23.86 -20.01
C SER A 943 -21.97 -22.99 -19.73
N LEU A 944 -21.82 -22.57 -18.48
CA LEU A 944 -20.81 -21.60 -18.05
C LEU A 944 -19.43 -22.23 -17.98
N THR A 945 -18.50 -21.73 -18.82
CA THR A 945 -17.11 -22.19 -18.91
C THR A 945 -16.10 -21.12 -18.49
N PHE A 946 -16.56 -19.93 -18.10
CA PHE A 946 -15.71 -18.84 -17.61
C PHE A 946 -16.42 -18.04 -16.52
N ASP A 947 -15.64 -17.35 -15.69
CA ASP A 947 -16.13 -16.55 -14.58
C ASP A 947 -16.77 -15.25 -15.09
N GLN A 948 -17.76 -14.72 -14.38
CA GLN A 948 -18.46 -13.48 -14.76
C GLN A 948 -18.72 -12.59 -13.55
N THR A 949 -18.53 -11.29 -13.73
CA THR A 949 -18.98 -10.25 -12.81
C THR A 949 -20.29 -9.65 -13.33
N ILE A 950 -21.34 -9.63 -12.50
CA ILE A 950 -22.69 -9.20 -12.84
C ILE A 950 -23.07 -7.99 -11.98
N ASN A 951 -23.25 -6.85 -12.62
CA ASN A 951 -23.47 -5.56 -11.97
C ASN A 951 -24.96 -5.22 -11.79
N ALA A 952 -25.26 -4.48 -10.72
CA ALA A 952 -26.59 -3.92 -10.47
C ALA A 952 -26.76 -2.59 -11.24
N VAL A 953 -27.57 -2.62 -12.29
CA VAL A 953 -27.97 -1.43 -13.07
C VAL A 953 -29.11 -0.71 -12.34
N TYR A 954 -28.88 0.55 -12.01
CA TYR A 954 -29.83 1.42 -11.30
C TYR A 954 -30.40 2.51 -12.21
N THR A 955 -31.66 2.36 -12.62
CA THR A 955 -32.39 3.39 -13.37
C THR A 955 -33.16 4.32 -12.41
N GLU A 956 -33.14 5.63 -12.64
CA GLU A 956 -33.92 6.58 -11.82
C GLU A 956 -35.43 6.29 -11.90
N TYR A 957 -36.15 6.49 -10.79
CA TYR A 957 -37.61 6.42 -10.81
C TYR A 957 -38.18 7.56 -11.67
N LEU A 958 -38.97 7.20 -12.68
CA LEU A 958 -39.76 8.16 -13.45
C LEU A 958 -40.76 8.84 -12.50
N SER A 959 -40.71 10.17 -12.46
CA SER A 959 -41.61 11.00 -11.65
C SER A 959 -42.96 11.23 -12.30
N THR A 960 -43.12 10.92 -13.59
CA THR A 960 -44.34 11.12 -14.37
C THR A 960 -44.48 10.09 -15.49
N LEU A 961 -45.66 9.51 -15.65
CA LEU A 961 -46.08 8.75 -16.82
C LEU A 961 -47.08 9.56 -17.66
N ALA A 962 -47.12 9.30 -18.97
CA ALA A 962 -48.07 9.90 -19.91
C ALA A 962 -48.96 8.83 -20.56
N SER A 963 -50.20 9.19 -20.91
CA SER A 963 -51.12 8.32 -21.64
C SER A 963 -50.64 8.03 -23.06
N SER A 964 -50.97 6.83 -23.58
CA SER A 964 -50.81 6.51 -25.01
C SER A 964 -51.72 7.36 -25.89
N GLU A 965 -52.88 7.73 -25.34
CA GLU A 965 -53.94 8.51 -25.95
C GLU A 965 -53.54 9.99 -25.99
N LYS A 966 -53.84 10.66 -27.11
CA LYS A 966 -53.44 12.05 -27.36
C LYS A 966 -54.56 12.87 -28.02
N ASP A 967 -54.51 14.19 -27.86
CA ASP A 967 -55.35 15.13 -28.61
C ASP A 967 -54.83 15.32 -30.05
N ASP A 968 -55.63 16.01 -30.89
CA ASP A 968 -55.27 16.35 -32.27
C ASP A 968 -54.00 17.23 -32.38
N ASN A 969 -53.53 17.82 -31.27
CA ASN A 969 -52.30 18.60 -31.18
C ASN A 969 -51.08 17.79 -30.67
N GLY A 970 -51.26 16.50 -30.35
CA GLY A 970 -50.21 15.59 -29.88
C GLY A 970 -49.90 15.63 -28.38
N LYS A 971 -50.69 16.35 -27.56
CA LYS A 971 -50.63 16.32 -26.09
C LYS A 971 -51.21 15.01 -25.57
N ALA A 972 -50.65 14.45 -24.50
CA ALA A 972 -51.24 13.31 -23.80
C ALA A 972 -52.58 13.71 -23.14
N LEU A 973 -53.61 12.85 -23.22
CA LEU A 973 -54.89 13.10 -22.54
C LEU A 973 -54.77 13.02 -21.02
N ALA A 974 -53.82 12.26 -20.49
CA ALA A 974 -53.51 12.23 -19.06
C ALA A 974 -52.01 12.16 -18.80
N LEU A 975 -51.57 12.79 -17.71
CA LEU A 975 -50.28 12.56 -17.07
C LEU A 975 -50.54 12.11 -15.62
N ILE A 976 -49.70 11.22 -15.08
CA ILE A 976 -49.76 10.80 -13.68
C ILE A 976 -48.37 10.97 -13.07
N GLU A 977 -48.26 11.76 -12.02
CA GLU A 977 -47.06 11.90 -11.20
C GLU A 977 -47.07 10.90 -10.03
N GLY A 978 -45.89 10.42 -9.64
CA GLY A 978 -45.74 9.34 -8.66
C GLY A 978 -44.34 8.73 -8.72
N THR A 979 -44.20 7.48 -8.27
CA THR A 979 -42.94 6.72 -8.36
C THR A 979 -43.13 5.52 -9.28
N PHE A 980 -42.50 5.55 -10.45
CA PHE A 980 -42.66 4.54 -11.51
C PHE A 980 -41.30 4.05 -12.03
N LYS A 981 -41.25 2.80 -12.52
CA LYS A 981 -40.07 2.21 -13.16
C LYS A 981 -40.08 2.44 -14.67
N GLU A 982 -38.94 2.26 -15.32
CA GLU A 982 -38.87 2.23 -16.78
C GLU A 982 -39.76 1.10 -17.34
N GLY A 983 -40.52 1.40 -18.39
CA GLY A 983 -41.47 0.47 -19.02
C GLY A 983 -42.85 0.38 -18.34
N ASP A 984 -43.01 0.97 -17.14
CA ASP A 984 -44.32 1.13 -16.50
C ASP A 984 -45.27 1.99 -17.35
N ARG A 985 -46.56 1.71 -17.20
CA ARG A 985 -47.64 2.45 -17.87
C ARG A 985 -48.90 2.40 -17.03
N PHE A 986 -49.80 3.33 -17.28
CA PHE A 986 -51.19 3.22 -16.88
C PHE A 986 -52.06 3.02 -18.12
N LEU A 987 -53.25 2.44 -17.93
CA LEU A 987 -54.28 2.39 -18.95
C LEU A 987 -55.28 3.52 -18.69
N LEU A 988 -55.54 4.34 -19.71
CA LEU A 988 -56.68 5.24 -19.76
C LEU A 988 -57.79 4.53 -20.56
N THR A 989 -59.04 4.58 -20.11
CA THR A 989 -60.15 3.87 -20.79
C THR A 989 -61.47 4.61 -20.62
N ASP A 990 -62.17 4.84 -21.72
CA ASP A 990 -63.55 5.36 -21.73
C ASP A 990 -64.54 4.44 -21.02
N ILE A 991 -65.40 4.99 -20.17
CA ILE A 991 -66.48 4.27 -19.50
C ILE A 991 -67.77 5.09 -19.51
N ASP A 992 -68.87 4.46 -19.95
CA ASP A 992 -70.24 5.00 -19.88
C ASP A 992 -70.81 4.98 -18.44
N ALA A 993 -70.13 5.66 -17.51
CA ALA A 993 -70.54 5.81 -16.11
C ALA A 993 -70.64 7.29 -15.74
N TYR A 994 -71.82 7.88 -15.92
CA TYR A 994 -72.05 9.31 -15.70
C TYR A 994 -72.88 9.55 -14.42
N PRO A 995 -72.67 10.66 -13.69
CA PRO A 995 -73.52 11.05 -12.55
C PRO A 995 -74.99 11.21 -12.94
N GLU A 996 -75.94 10.79 -12.09
CA GLU A 996 -77.39 10.89 -12.39
C GLU A 996 -77.89 12.33 -12.60
N ASP A 997 -77.12 13.34 -12.16
CA ASP A 997 -77.43 14.77 -12.27
C ASP A 997 -76.67 15.48 -13.41
N SER A 998 -75.89 14.78 -14.24
CA SER A 998 -75.13 15.38 -15.36
C SER A 998 -76.06 15.95 -16.45
N LYS A 999 -76.34 17.26 -16.36
CA LYS A 999 -77.25 18.02 -17.27
C LYS A 999 -76.50 18.90 -18.28
N THR A 1000 -75.19 18.87 -18.23
CA THR A 1000 -74.19 19.57 -19.05
C THR A 1000 -73.09 18.57 -19.37
N LYS A 1001 -72.15 18.92 -20.26
CA LYS A 1001 -71.22 17.96 -20.87
C LYS A 1001 -70.39 17.21 -19.81
N ALA A 1002 -70.14 15.94 -20.09
CA ALA A 1002 -69.41 15.04 -19.21
C ALA A 1002 -68.60 14.04 -20.03
N GLU A 1003 -67.35 13.83 -19.64
CA GLU A 1003 -66.51 12.74 -20.13
C GLU A 1003 -66.06 11.90 -18.93
N CYS A 1004 -66.22 10.57 -19.00
CA CYS A 1004 -65.85 9.65 -17.91
C CYS A 1004 -64.77 8.69 -18.37
N LYS A 1005 -63.67 8.64 -17.62
CA LYS A 1005 -62.52 7.76 -17.87
C LYS A 1005 -62.23 6.91 -16.63
N LYS A 1006 -61.65 5.75 -16.86
CA LYS A 1006 -60.95 4.94 -15.88
C LYS A 1006 -59.45 5.10 -16.06
N ILE A 1007 -58.73 5.17 -14.95
CA ILE A 1007 -57.27 5.01 -14.90
C ILE A 1007 -56.97 3.75 -14.09
N SER A 1008 -56.10 2.89 -14.64
CA SER A 1008 -55.52 1.73 -13.97
C SER A 1008 -53.99 1.81 -14.08
N VAL A 1009 -53.33 2.18 -12.99
CA VAL A 1009 -51.86 2.19 -12.83
C VAL A 1009 -51.39 0.77 -12.53
N LEU A 1010 -50.49 0.21 -13.35
CA LEU A 1010 -50.17 -1.21 -13.25
C LEU A 1010 -49.18 -1.56 -12.12
N ASN A 1011 -48.12 -0.78 -11.93
CA ASN A 1011 -47.02 -1.10 -10.98
C ASN A 1011 -46.62 0.05 -10.03
N GLY A 1012 -47.16 1.26 -10.22
CA GLY A 1012 -46.78 2.45 -9.43
C GLY A 1012 -47.32 2.43 -8.00
N THR A 1013 -46.64 3.13 -7.08
CA THR A 1013 -47.07 3.30 -5.68
C THR A 1013 -47.59 4.73 -5.45
N GLY A 1014 -48.77 4.85 -4.84
CA GLY A 1014 -49.41 6.16 -4.57
C GLY A 1014 -48.92 6.85 -3.29
N PRO A 1015 -49.38 8.08 -3.00
CA PRO A 1015 -50.43 8.82 -3.70
C PRO A 1015 -49.99 9.35 -5.07
N PHE A 1016 -50.95 9.48 -6.00
CA PHE A 1016 -50.71 9.96 -7.36
C PHE A 1016 -51.25 11.38 -7.57
N THR A 1017 -50.51 12.22 -8.30
CA THR A 1017 -51.04 13.49 -8.84
C THR A 1017 -51.46 13.26 -10.29
N VAL A 1018 -52.73 13.43 -10.61
CA VAL A 1018 -53.29 13.20 -11.94
C VAL A 1018 -53.51 14.54 -12.63
N ARG A 1019 -52.97 14.71 -13.83
CA ARG A 1019 -53.23 15.85 -14.71
C ARG A 1019 -54.06 15.36 -15.89
N TYR A 1020 -55.36 15.63 -15.90
CA TYR A 1020 -56.24 15.29 -17.03
C TYR A 1020 -56.36 16.47 -18.00
N LEU A 1021 -56.23 16.24 -19.31
CA LEU A 1021 -56.40 17.27 -20.32
C LEU A 1021 -57.87 17.70 -20.34
N ILE A 1022 -58.13 18.99 -20.22
CA ILE A 1022 -59.51 19.52 -20.23
C ILE A 1022 -60.07 19.40 -21.65
N PRO A 1023 -61.21 18.72 -21.87
CA PRO A 1023 -61.82 18.62 -23.19
C PRO A 1023 -62.19 20.00 -23.76
N ASP A 1024 -61.92 20.23 -25.04
CA ASP A 1024 -62.14 21.52 -25.72
C ASP A 1024 -63.60 22.03 -25.67
N ASP A 1025 -64.56 21.18 -25.35
CA ASP A 1025 -65.97 21.55 -25.23
C ASP A 1025 -66.41 21.85 -23.78
N ILE A 1026 -65.55 21.73 -22.77
CA ILE A 1026 -65.86 22.02 -21.35
C ILE A 1026 -65.21 23.34 -20.90
N GLU A 1027 -65.99 24.42 -20.79
CA GLU A 1027 -65.47 25.73 -20.35
C GLU A 1027 -65.19 25.82 -18.84
N ASN A 1028 -65.92 25.06 -18.02
CA ASN A 1028 -65.85 25.13 -16.55
C ASN A 1028 -65.76 23.70 -15.96
N PRO A 1029 -64.57 23.06 -16.01
CA PRO A 1029 -64.38 21.68 -15.56
C PRO A 1029 -64.40 21.55 -14.03
N GLU A 1030 -65.05 20.50 -13.55
CA GLU A 1030 -64.94 19.95 -12.20
C GLU A 1030 -64.69 18.43 -12.31
N ILE A 1031 -63.78 17.88 -11.50
CA ILE A 1031 -63.48 16.45 -11.48
C ILE A 1031 -64.21 15.80 -10.30
N GLU A 1032 -64.97 14.75 -10.58
CA GLU A 1032 -65.56 13.87 -9.57
C GLU A 1032 -65.01 12.45 -9.70
N ILE A 1033 -64.65 11.82 -8.59
CA ILE A 1033 -64.21 10.41 -8.56
C ILE A 1033 -65.35 9.52 -8.09
N TYR A 1034 -65.53 8.37 -8.75
CA TYR A 1034 -66.49 7.36 -8.35
C TYR A 1034 -65.98 6.56 -7.15
N ASP A 1035 -66.71 6.64 -6.04
CA ASP A 1035 -66.42 5.89 -4.82
C ASP A 1035 -67.71 5.47 -4.09
N ASN A 1036 -67.70 4.26 -3.52
CA ASN A 1036 -68.79 3.72 -2.71
C ASN A 1036 -70.22 3.79 -3.35
N GLY A 1037 -70.31 3.87 -4.68
CA GLY A 1037 -71.58 3.91 -5.42
C GLY A 1037 -72.06 5.29 -5.85
N ALA A 1038 -71.26 6.35 -5.65
CA ALA A 1038 -71.57 7.71 -6.09
C ALA A 1038 -70.32 8.40 -6.68
N PHE A 1039 -70.54 9.44 -7.48
CA PHE A 1039 -69.48 10.39 -7.83
C PHE A 1039 -69.32 11.44 -6.72
N ILE A 1040 -68.07 11.77 -6.38
CA ILE A 1040 -67.72 12.68 -5.29
C ILE A 1040 -66.74 13.74 -5.83
N PRO A 1041 -67.02 15.06 -5.69
CA PRO A 1041 -66.10 16.13 -6.08
C PRO A 1041 -64.74 16.01 -5.39
N VAL A 1042 -63.67 16.16 -6.17
CA VAL A 1042 -62.29 16.18 -5.67
C VAL A 1042 -61.69 17.56 -5.84
N SER A 1043 -60.99 18.04 -4.82
CA SER A 1043 -60.30 19.33 -4.87
C SER A 1043 -59.14 19.27 -5.86
N GLY A 1044 -59.21 20.08 -6.92
CA GLY A 1044 -58.14 20.26 -7.88
C GLY A 1044 -58.01 21.71 -8.36
N TYR A 1045 -57.13 21.94 -9.32
CA TYR A 1045 -56.88 23.24 -9.94
C TYR A 1045 -56.49 23.11 -11.41
N ILE A 1046 -56.63 24.18 -12.19
CA ILE A 1046 -56.25 24.20 -13.61
C ILE A 1046 -54.79 24.65 -13.74
N ASP A 1047 -53.99 23.88 -14.47
CA ASP A 1047 -52.60 24.15 -14.84
C ASP A 1047 -52.44 24.07 -16.36
N GLY A 1048 -52.39 25.24 -17.02
CA GLY A 1048 -52.38 25.34 -18.48
C GLY A 1048 -53.65 24.77 -19.12
N SER A 1049 -53.50 23.66 -19.86
CA SER A 1049 -54.63 22.91 -20.47
C SER A 1049 -55.13 21.74 -19.61
N TYR A 1050 -54.53 21.48 -18.45
CA TYR A 1050 -54.84 20.30 -17.63
C TYR A 1050 -55.56 20.69 -16.34
N TYR A 1051 -56.43 19.80 -15.86
CA TYR A 1051 -56.98 19.82 -14.51
C TYR A 1051 -56.18 18.86 -13.63
N VAL A 1052 -55.67 19.35 -12.50
CA VAL A 1052 -54.76 18.65 -11.60
C VAL A 1052 -55.50 18.25 -10.32
N PHE A 1053 -55.49 16.96 -9.96
CA PHE A 1053 -56.15 16.41 -8.78
C PHE A 1053 -55.39 15.18 -8.22
N ASN A 1054 -55.59 14.84 -6.95
CA ASN A 1054 -54.82 13.78 -6.28
C ASN A 1054 -55.67 12.53 -6.04
N VAL A 1055 -55.07 11.33 -6.13
CA VAL A 1055 -55.75 10.04 -5.91
C VAL A 1055 -54.83 9.03 -5.21
N ASP A 1056 -55.34 8.41 -4.14
CA ASP A 1056 -54.59 7.42 -3.33
C ASP A 1056 -54.70 5.97 -3.85
N LYS A 1057 -55.50 5.75 -4.91
CA LYS A 1057 -55.83 4.42 -5.46
C LYS A 1057 -55.08 4.18 -6.77
N GLN A 1058 -54.52 2.98 -6.96
CA GLN A 1058 -53.94 2.54 -8.24
C GLN A 1058 -54.99 2.42 -9.35
N GLU A 1059 -56.25 2.17 -9.00
CA GLU A 1059 -57.36 2.05 -9.94
C GLU A 1059 -58.55 2.90 -9.48
N PHE A 1060 -59.04 3.78 -10.37
CA PHE A 1060 -60.17 4.67 -10.12
C PHE A 1060 -60.90 5.05 -11.41
N ILE A 1061 -62.17 5.45 -11.26
CA ILE A 1061 -63.00 6.01 -12.33
C ILE A 1061 -63.30 7.46 -11.95
N PHE A 1062 -63.19 8.38 -12.90
CA PHE A 1062 -63.47 9.80 -12.70
C PHE A 1062 -64.24 10.38 -13.89
N ALA A 1063 -65.03 11.42 -13.60
CA ALA A 1063 -65.75 12.19 -14.60
C ALA A 1063 -65.25 13.65 -14.60
N CYS A 1064 -64.96 14.18 -15.79
CA CYS A 1064 -64.76 15.60 -16.03
C CYS A 1064 -66.10 16.21 -16.45
N LEU A 1065 -66.62 17.14 -15.66
CA LEU A 1065 -67.97 17.69 -15.79
C LEU A 1065 -67.94 19.20 -16.07
N GLU A 1066 -68.77 19.67 -17.00
CA GLU A 1066 -69.08 21.10 -17.13
C GLU A 1066 -70.06 21.52 -16.04
N ARG A 1067 -69.58 22.26 -15.02
CA ARG A 1067 -70.42 22.81 -13.93
C ARG A 1067 -70.59 24.33 -14.07
N PRO A 1068 -71.82 24.87 -14.01
CA PRO A 1068 -72.05 26.31 -14.23
C PRO A 1068 -71.44 27.14 -13.09
N ALA A 1069 -70.64 28.15 -13.48
CA ALA A 1069 -69.83 28.95 -12.55
C ALA A 1069 -70.63 29.47 -11.33
N SER A 1070 -70.22 29.03 -10.14
CA SER A 1070 -70.90 29.36 -8.89
C SER A 1070 -70.88 30.87 -8.62
N LEU A 1071 -72.05 31.51 -8.62
CA LEU A 1071 -72.19 32.94 -8.33
C LEU A 1071 -72.00 33.29 -6.84
N LEU A 1072 -71.80 32.30 -5.95
CA LEU A 1072 -71.68 32.52 -4.51
C LEU A 1072 -70.58 33.54 -4.12
N PRO A 1073 -69.36 33.50 -4.70
CA PRO A 1073 -68.31 34.49 -4.40
C PRO A 1073 -68.70 35.92 -4.84
N VAL A 1074 -69.48 36.05 -5.91
CA VAL A 1074 -70.02 37.33 -6.38
C VAL A 1074 -71.06 37.85 -5.39
N PHE A 1075 -71.98 37.02 -4.92
CA PHE A 1075 -72.94 37.42 -3.89
C PHE A 1075 -72.27 37.77 -2.56
N CYS A 1076 -71.25 37.01 -2.13
CA CYS A 1076 -70.49 37.29 -0.91
C CYS A 1076 -69.70 38.61 -0.99
N SER A 1077 -69.04 38.88 -2.13
CA SER A 1077 -68.29 40.13 -2.33
C SER A 1077 -69.22 41.35 -2.47
N VAL A 1078 -70.37 41.22 -3.12
CA VAL A 1078 -71.42 42.26 -3.14
C VAL A 1078 -71.98 42.51 -1.73
N ALA A 1079 -72.26 41.46 -0.95
CA ALA A 1079 -72.72 41.60 0.43
C ALA A 1079 -71.69 42.31 1.33
N ALA A 1080 -70.40 41.96 1.20
CA ALA A 1080 -69.31 42.64 1.89
C ALA A 1080 -69.18 44.13 1.48
N GLY A 1081 -69.33 44.44 0.19
CA GLY A 1081 -69.34 45.81 -0.33
C GLY A 1081 -70.50 46.65 0.22
N VAL A 1082 -71.72 46.08 0.25
CA VAL A 1082 -72.89 46.71 0.86
C VAL A 1082 -72.67 46.96 2.36
N LEU A 1083 -72.11 45.99 3.10
CA LEU A 1083 -71.79 46.13 4.52
C LEU A 1083 -70.78 47.26 4.77
N LEU A 1084 -69.75 47.37 3.92
CA LEU A 1084 -68.73 48.43 3.98
C LEU A 1084 -69.36 49.82 3.76
N ILE A 1085 -70.24 49.97 2.77
CA ILE A 1085 -70.97 51.22 2.51
C ILE A 1085 -71.86 51.58 3.71
N LEU A 1086 -72.57 50.61 4.28
CA LEU A 1086 -73.44 50.81 5.44
C LEU A 1086 -72.62 51.28 6.68
N LEU A 1087 -71.45 50.68 6.91
CA LEU A 1087 -70.49 51.12 7.94
C LEU A 1087 -69.97 52.53 7.69
N ILE A 1088 -69.65 52.90 6.44
CA ILE A 1088 -69.22 54.26 6.06
C ILE A 1088 -70.33 55.27 6.34
N VAL A 1089 -71.58 54.99 5.94
CA VAL A 1089 -72.75 55.83 6.20
C VAL A 1089 -72.98 56.00 7.71
N LEU A 1090 -72.90 54.92 8.50
CA LEU A 1090 -72.98 54.99 9.96
C LEU A 1090 -71.84 55.83 10.57
N ARG A 1091 -70.62 55.78 10.00
CA ARG A 1091 -69.47 56.60 10.42
C ARG A 1091 -69.69 58.08 10.09
N ILE A 1092 -70.31 58.39 8.95
CA ILE A 1092 -70.71 59.76 8.55
C ILE A 1092 -71.83 60.29 9.46
N ILE A 1093 -72.83 59.46 9.78
CA ILE A 1093 -73.92 59.83 10.72
C ILE A 1093 -73.38 60.06 12.12
N LYS A 1094 -72.47 59.21 12.62
CA LYS A 1094 -71.76 59.44 13.89
C LYS A 1094 -70.92 60.73 13.86
N ARG A 1095 -70.19 61.01 12.75
CA ARG A 1095 -69.44 62.28 12.59
C ARG A 1095 -70.36 63.51 12.54
N LYS A 1096 -71.53 63.45 11.88
CA LYS A 1096 -72.53 64.54 11.91
C LYS A 1096 -73.12 64.73 13.31
N LYS A 1097 -73.53 63.66 14.01
CA LYS A 1097 -74.03 63.73 15.40
C LYS A 1097 -72.97 64.18 16.41
N ALA A 1098 -71.68 63.94 16.16
CA ALA A 1098 -70.59 64.45 16.98
C ALA A 1098 -70.36 65.96 16.74
N ARG A 1099 -70.37 66.43 15.48
CA ARG A 1099 -70.25 67.86 15.17
C ARG A 1099 -71.46 68.67 15.65
N ALA A 1100 -72.67 68.11 15.60
CA ALA A 1100 -73.90 68.70 16.14
C ALA A 1100 -74.02 68.62 17.69
N LYS A 1101 -72.89 68.42 18.40
CA LYS A 1101 -72.80 68.50 19.87
C LYS A 1101 -71.66 69.40 20.37
N GLN A 1102 -71.02 70.16 19.47
CA GLN A 1102 -70.04 71.21 19.79
C GLN A 1102 -70.29 72.50 18.99
N SER A 1103 -71.58 72.81 18.79
CA SER A 1103 -72.13 74.13 18.47
C SER A 1103 -73.43 74.28 19.23
#